data_AF-A0A8T3VGA2-F1
#
_entry.id   AF-A0A8T3VGA2-F1
#
_cell.length_a   1.000
_cell.length_b   1.000
_cell.length_c   1.000
_cell.angle_alpha   90.00
_cell.angle_beta   90.00
_cell.angle_gamma   90.00
#
_symmetry.space_group_name_H-M   'P 1'
#
loop_
_entity.id
_entity.type
_entity.pdbx_description
1 polymer ?
#
loop_
_entity_poly.entity_id
_entity_poly.type
_entity_poly.pdbx_seq_one_letter_code
_entity_poly.pdbx_strand_id
1 'polypeptide(L)'
;MRKNLYFTSLIVLVLVFSMSLVSAIDVDANNTLSAGNPVDYYVDLGGDDNNLGYINSPFNSINKAISASTHSDISTIHLSEGIFEGENNTMITINKAHQSRGGSITIQGAGADKTFIDGNNAYYIFNIRSDSIVTLKDLSIINCKSVTGGAITNTGTLSIIGCGFENNRAINHGGAIYSVNSATLNVKDSTFINNTAKMGGAIFSQNSDINIDSSTFIGNYIVVDDYTTPWGGAVYIGSYFKSVPSVINSKFINNSAISYYYRDWEYASGGSIYMQRCNLNNVSFINSKTQGINAQGGSYYSDSKYANSLINILRINSTVNGVLEQNIYPSNYNGQYLSNVVSYVSPQGNDIDGDGSITRPFATIAHVIEINNGKTYNLVINLLNGTYKGSGNTNLVIPSSMNIKIIGSNSILDGENKNYLLKTEASSNGLNFELVNLTITNFKSQSNGYDKDDNIGIIHTYANMKINNCNFINNLGSIITNFDGSNLIINNSLFTHNDDGILYSYDAYACIYNSIINGTKNLNQRGIIRAYQHSFDDTKLVIDNTSIINSKGDYSSLFGIMGSVMELHGVDCEIIDSSIADNNVASDIIAYFNPSVLIINSTFANGSGFSNEIKFNVQNSSFIENKDLLFACSNSYENTFDSVLFENNGHVKFNGNQINIVNSGIYDDIGFYGLASANNKINLNNNYWNGFNPSQLIKSNVNILPSLWIIRSVSAENLFNGSFDVKLDYKLNNNEEYDVSSVPINDVEFVLEYESNNIGGILTKDGINVICDVGEDDLNASVNFKDNISLDIYVQNLHPSKCIISLSTNLSDIGENLGINVDVVDLKTNNKISEGTLNLYLNDDIIAIFTLNGDKLTRTINVNGSKSLNNISAKYFGNNYFTDSQAYQLFLIKSIPLDTYLTGNDLVKYYKNASRYVVALNDVLGNPLVGKDVEFVVNGMSYVRQTGDDGVASIAINLNPGQYNIIAKFNGDEHYNQSIVSNNVSVLSTLIGNNLTKYHLNASQYYIQVLDGLGNPVTNRYVRMNINGVFYDRLTNGSGFARLNINLHPGTYILTAYHPDTGLEYSNIITVLSRIETGDLGMFYKDGTRFDAKLYDESGNILVNRNVTFNINGVFYTRTSGSDGIAHLNINLLPGKYIITAYLGDSRISNVITIDPMPVRIISSDINVNRGSYYHVRFYDAKGSPIVSQDAAIVVNGNMNIVKTDGEGIASLKMDYPQGTYAIESGLIANYFESKSIYANVNVVG
;
A
#
# COMPACT_ATOMS: atom_id res chain seq x y z
N MET A 1 -34.52 63.50 14.53
CA MET A 1 -34.61 62.02 14.56
C MET A 1 -33.22 61.45 14.23
N ARG A 2 -32.78 60.44 15.01
CA ARG A 2 -31.51 59.66 14.97
C ARG A 2 -31.06 59.31 13.52
N LYS A 3 -29.80 59.48 13.08
CA LYS A 3 -28.47 58.87 13.45
C LYS A 3 -28.37 57.35 13.13
N ASN A 4 -27.30 56.73 12.58
CA ASN A 4 -25.99 57.16 11.98
C ASN A 4 -25.27 55.93 11.29
N LEU A 5 -24.34 56.17 10.33
CA LEU A 5 -23.01 55.51 9.97
C LEU A 5 -22.75 54.00 10.25
N TYR A 6 -21.96 53.17 9.51
CA TYR A 6 -21.10 53.20 8.29
C TYR A 6 -21.15 51.80 7.59
N PHE A 7 -20.68 51.46 6.37
CA PHE A 7 -19.35 51.43 5.65
C PHE A 7 -18.29 50.39 6.13
N THR A 8 -17.69 49.66 5.17
CA THR A 8 -16.75 48.49 5.30
C THR A 8 -17.41 47.20 5.89
N SER A 9 -17.19 45.97 5.39
CA SER A 9 -16.11 45.42 4.54
C SER A 9 -16.63 44.39 3.51
N LEU A 10 -16.21 44.49 2.24
CA LEU A 10 -16.41 43.47 1.19
C LEU A 10 -15.07 43.16 0.48
N ILE A 11 -14.06 42.86 1.29
CA ILE A 11 -12.75 42.32 0.91
C ILE A 11 -12.39 41.33 2.03
N VAL A 12 -11.66 40.25 1.73
CA VAL A 12 -11.33 39.06 2.56
C VAL A 12 -12.16 37.81 2.21
N LEU A 13 -11.92 37.26 1.00
CA LEU A 13 -12.22 35.87 0.64
C LEU A 13 -11.16 35.25 -0.30
N VAL A 14 -9.94 35.80 -0.33
CA VAL A 14 -8.83 35.39 -1.24
C VAL A 14 -7.48 35.31 -0.50
N LEU A 15 -7.49 35.21 0.84
CA LEU A 15 -6.28 35.40 1.67
C LEU A 15 -6.04 34.33 2.75
N VAL A 16 -6.59 33.12 2.59
CA VAL A 16 -6.33 31.98 3.47
C VAL A 16 -6.15 30.70 2.66
N PHE A 17 -5.00 30.51 2.02
CA PHE A 17 -4.41 29.19 1.66
C PHE A 17 -2.97 29.34 1.12
N SER A 18 -2.08 29.93 1.92
CA SER A 18 -0.63 29.93 1.63
C SER A 18 0.21 30.16 2.90
N MET A 19 0.19 29.19 3.83
CA MET A 19 1.19 29.06 4.88
C MET A 19 1.69 27.62 4.92
N SER A 20 2.76 27.34 4.19
CA SER A 20 3.66 26.23 4.48
C SER A 20 4.66 26.66 5.56
N LEU A 21 5.04 25.74 6.44
CA LEU A 21 5.88 25.99 7.60
C LEU A 21 7.20 26.70 7.23
N VAL A 22 7.53 27.76 7.99
CA VAL A 22 8.90 28.19 8.22
C VAL A 22 9.29 27.73 9.61
N SER A 23 10.27 26.83 9.72
CA SER A 23 10.96 26.55 10.97
C SER A 23 12.00 27.64 11.23
N ALA A 24 11.84 28.42 12.30
CA ALA A 24 12.87 29.30 12.82
C ALA A 24 12.77 29.44 14.34
N ILE A 25 13.73 28.85 15.04
CA ILE A 25 14.31 29.37 16.28
C ILE A 25 15.74 29.72 15.83
N ASP A 26 16.20 30.96 15.88
CA ASP A 26 16.58 31.65 17.11
C ASP A 26 16.64 33.20 16.95
N VAL A 27 16.93 33.87 18.05
CA VAL A 27 16.93 35.32 18.31
C VAL A 27 18.10 36.06 17.64
N ASP A 28 17.83 37.19 16.95
CA ASP A 28 18.47 38.48 17.30
C ASP A 28 17.76 39.72 16.69
N ALA A 29 18.06 40.90 17.24
CA ALA A 29 17.22 42.10 17.11
C ALA A 29 17.58 43.09 15.97
N ASN A 30 16.60 43.97 15.67
CA ASN A 30 16.74 45.27 14.98
C ASN A 30 17.08 45.32 13.48
N ASN A 31 16.06 45.18 12.63
CA ASN A 31 15.92 46.05 11.45
C ASN A 31 14.46 46.08 10.95
N THR A 32 13.75 47.20 11.16
CA THR A 32 12.41 47.43 10.61
C THR A 32 12.50 47.82 9.13
N LEU A 33 12.46 46.82 8.25
CA LEU A 33 12.31 47.04 6.81
C LEU A 33 10.97 47.72 6.51
N SER A 34 11.00 48.93 5.95
CA SER A 34 9.79 49.58 5.45
C SER A 34 9.31 48.85 4.20
N ALA A 35 8.04 48.43 4.17
CA ALA A 35 7.45 47.77 3.01
C ALA A 35 7.56 48.67 1.76
N GLY A 36 7.94 48.07 0.63
CA GLY A 36 8.07 48.77 -0.64
C GLY A 36 6.75 49.30 -1.20
N ASN A 37 6.82 50.36 -2.01
CA ASN A 37 5.65 50.87 -2.73
C ASN A 37 5.38 50.02 -3.99
N PRO A 38 4.13 49.63 -4.27
CA PRO A 38 3.76 49.03 -5.55
C PRO A 38 3.96 49.99 -6.73
N VAL A 39 4.52 49.50 -7.85
CA VAL A 39 4.73 50.28 -9.08
C VAL A 39 4.44 49.42 -10.31
N ASP A 40 3.57 49.88 -11.20
CA ASP A 40 3.27 49.21 -12.47
C ASP A 40 4.05 49.85 -13.63
N TYR A 41 4.72 49.01 -14.42
CA TYR A 41 5.35 49.36 -15.69
C TYR A 41 4.75 48.50 -16.82
N TYR A 42 4.65 49.08 -18.01
CA TYR A 42 4.11 48.44 -19.22
C TYR A 42 5.18 48.41 -20.31
N VAL A 43 5.29 47.28 -21.02
CA VAL A 43 6.22 47.06 -22.13
C VAL A 43 5.44 46.54 -23.33
N ASP A 44 5.62 47.16 -24.48
CA ASP A 44 4.92 46.84 -25.72
C ASP A 44 5.91 46.90 -26.90
N LEU A 45 5.73 46.04 -27.90
CA LEU A 45 6.58 45.99 -29.10
C LEU A 45 6.48 47.26 -29.98
N GLY A 46 5.47 48.10 -29.75
CA GLY A 46 5.34 49.44 -30.33
C GLY A 46 5.75 50.58 -29.38
N GLY A 47 6.39 50.29 -28.25
CA GLY A 47 6.77 51.25 -27.22
C GLY A 47 8.00 52.11 -27.57
N ASP A 48 8.45 52.93 -26.62
CA ASP A 48 9.70 53.69 -26.70
C ASP A 48 10.40 53.67 -25.33
N ASP A 49 11.68 53.34 -25.28
CA ASP A 49 12.47 53.31 -24.04
C ASP A 49 12.81 54.72 -23.49
N ASN A 50 12.42 55.78 -24.20
CA ASN A 50 12.40 57.15 -23.68
C ASN A 50 11.11 57.50 -22.92
N ASN A 51 10.09 56.64 -22.94
CA ASN A 51 8.84 56.81 -22.20
C ASN A 51 9.02 56.67 -20.68
N LEU A 52 7.92 56.80 -19.94
CA LEU A 52 7.86 56.60 -18.49
C LEU A 52 7.34 55.20 -18.07
N GLY A 53 6.92 54.37 -19.03
CA GLY A 53 6.45 53.00 -18.76
C GLY A 53 4.99 52.89 -18.29
N TYR A 54 4.17 53.93 -18.45
CA TYR A 54 2.74 53.85 -18.14
C TYR A 54 1.96 53.16 -19.27
N ILE A 55 0.75 52.68 -18.99
CA ILE A 55 -0.08 51.93 -19.98
C ILE A 55 -0.31 52.67 -21.32
N ASN A 56 -0.36 54.01 -21.31
CA ASN A 56 -0.52 54.85 -22.50
C ASN A 56 0.81 55.37 -23.08
N SER A 57 1.94 54.96 -22.50
CA SER A 57 3.31 55.36 -22.85
C SER A 57 4.26 54.24 -22.39
N PRO A 58 4.14 53.02 -22.95
CA PRO A 58 4.90 51.86 -22.52
C PRO A 58 6.37 51.96 -22.94
N PHE A 59 7.24 51.28 -22.21
CA PHE A 59 8.61 51.03 -22.66
C PHE A 59 8.62 50.10 -23.88
N ASN A 60 9.70 50.12 -24.64
CA ASN A 60 9.92 49.18 -25.75
C ASN A 60 10.59 47.88 -25.28
N SER A 61 11.36 47.94 -24.19
CA SER A 61 12.16 46.80 -23.72
C SER A 61 11.98 46.43 -22.25
N ILE A 62 12.15 45.13 -21.98
CA ILE A 62 12.04 44.53 -20.65
C ILE A 62 13.17 45.05 -19.73
N ASN A 63 14.39 45.19 -20.25
CA ASN A 63 15.53 45.72 -19.50
C ASN A 63 15.31 47.18 -19.06
N LYS A 64 14.61 47.98 -19.87
CA LYS A 64 14.27 49.37 -19.50
C LYS A 64 13.33 49.41 -18.29
N ALA A 65 12.27 48.59 -18.30
CA ALA A 65 11.34 48.47 -17.16
C ALA A 65 12.04 47.99 -15.89
N ILE A 66 12.91 46.97 -16.00
CA ILE A 66 13.73 46.47 -14.88
C ILE A 66 14.74 47.52 -14.40
N SER A 67 15.25 48.37 -15.29
CA SER A 67 16.16 49.46 -14.91
C SER A 67 15.44 50.60 -14.20
N ALA A 68 14.15 50.83 -14.50
CA ALA A 68 13.33 51.85 -13.85
C ALA A 68 12.94 51.51 -12.40
N SER A 69 12.80 50.22 -12.05
CA SER A 69 12.51 49.80 -10.66
C SER A 69 13.66 50.10 -9.68
N THR A 70 13.35 50.47 -8.46
CA THR A 70 14.34 50.62 -7.38
C THR A 70 14.55 49.33 -6.58
N HIS A 71 15.46 49.35 -5.60
CA HIS A 71 15.74 48.19 -4.74
C HIS A 71 14.63 47.91 -3.71
N SER A 72 13.73 48.88 -3.50
CA SER A 72 12.64 48.84 -2.51
C SER A 72 11.27 49.02 -3.17
N ASP A 73 11.15 48.88 -4.48
CA ASP A 73 9.86 48.91 -5.16
C ASP A 73 9.27 47.50 -5.18
N ILE A 74 7.94 47.38 -5.13
CA ILE A 74 7.22 46.15 -5.46
C ILE A 74 6.71 46.34 -6.89
N SER A 75 7.57 46.04 -7.87
CA SER A 75 7.30 46.34 -9.28
C SER A 75 6.53 45.23 -9.97
N THR A 76 5.52 45.58 -10.78
CA THR A 76 4.91 44.68 -11.76
C THR A 76 5.16 45.22 -13.16
N ILE A 77 5.72 44.38 -14.03
CA ILE A 77 6.09 44.69 -15.41
C ILE A 77 5.15 43.87 -16.30
N HIS A 78 4.17 44.55 -16.90
CA HIS A 78 3.18 43.96 -17.80
C HIS A 78 3.72 43.97 -19.23
N LEU A 79 3.79 42.80 -19.85
CA LEU A 79 4.20 42.62 -21.24
C LEU A 79 2.96 42.46 -22.13
N SER A 80 2.95 43.14 -23.28
CA SER A 80 1.90 42.95 -24.30
C SER A 80 1.92 41.54 -24.90
N GLU A 81 0.87 41.16 -25.62
CA GLU A 81 0.94 40.01 -26.54
C GLU A 81 2.02 40.27 -27.61
N GLY A 82 2.78 39.24 -28.01
CA GLY A 82 3.85 39.34 -29.00
C GLY A 82 5.13 38.57 -28.64
N ILE A 83 6.16 38.75 -29.47
CA ILE A 83 7.50 38.14 -29.32
C ILE A 83 8.52 39.24 -29.01
N PHE A 84 9.06 39.22 -27.79
CA PHE A 84 10.14 40.10 -27.34
C PHE A 84 11.49 39.44 -27.61
N GLU A 85 12.23 39.97 -28.57
CA GLU A 85 13.57 39.48 -28.93
C GLU A 85 14.60 40.63 -29.03
N GLY A 86 15.86 40.27 -29.23
CA GLY A 86 16.94 41.23 -29.50
C GLY A 86 17.54 41.93 -28.28
N GLU A 87 18.21 43.06 -28.55
CA GLU A 87 18.90 43.87 -27.54
C GLU A 87 17.90 44.45 -26.53
N ASN A 88 18.28 44.53 -25.25
CA ASN A 88 17.44 44.94 -24.12
C ASN A 88 16.20 44.05 -23.80
N ASN A 89 15.92 43.02 -24.58
CA ASN A 89 14.94 41.96 -24.23
C ASN A 89 15.61 40.64 -23.85
N THR A 90 16.88 40.45 -24.21
CA THR A 90 17.73 39.29 -23.89
C THR A 90 18.93 39.69 -23.03
N MET A 91 19.59 38.71 -22.40
CA MET A 91 20.80 38.86 -21.56
C MET A 91 20.66 39.84 -20.37
N ILE A 92 19.47 39.93 -19.80
CA ILE A 92 19.12 40.88 -18.74
C ILE A 92 19.63 40.38 -17.38
N THR A 93 20.39 41.22 -16.66
CA THR A 93 20.80 40.92 -15.27
C THR A 93 19.90 41.65 -14.28
N ILE A 94 19.17 40.89 -13.46
CA ILE A 94 18.40 41.44 -12.33
C ILE A 94 19.28 41.34 -11.09
N ASN A 95 19.76 42.49 -10.63
CA ASN A 95 20.58 42.62 -9.42
C ASN A 95 20.03 43.75 -8.54
N LYS A 96 19.04 43.41 -7.71
CA LYS A 96 18.34 44.32 -6.81
C LYS A 96 18.39 43.74 -5.40
N ALA A 97 18.52 44.61 -4.40
CA ALA A 97 18.60 44.23 -3.00
C ALA A 97 17.19 44.06 -2.39
N HIS A 98 16.40 43.16 -2.99
CA HIS A 98 14.96 43.03 -2.71
C HIS A 98 14.67 42.40 -1.34
N GLN A 99 15.37 41.32 -0.96
CA GLN A 99 15.19 40.67 0.35
C GLN A 99 15.62 41.62 1.48
N SER A 100 16.75 42.31 1.31
CA SER A 100 17.32 43.23 2.31
C SER A 100 16.72 44.64 2.31
N ARG A 101 15.81 44.97 1.38
CA ARG A 101 15.14 46.29 1.33
C ARG A 101 13.62 46.26 1.09
N GLY A 102 13.00 45.09 1.13
CA GLY A 102 11.54 44.94 1.08
C GLY A 102 10.90 45.17 -0.31
N GLY A 103 11.65 44.97 -1.39
CA GLY A 103 11.19 45.10 -2.78
C GLY A 103 10.94 43.76 -3.47
N SER A 104 10.44 43.79 -4.71
CA SER A 104 10.34 42.63 -5.63
C SER A 104 10.08 43.08 -7.08
N ILE A 105 10.28 42.18 -8.05
CA ILE A 105 9.81 42.36 -9.44
C ILE A 105 8.91 41.19 -9.82
N THR A 106 7.75 41.47 -10.39
CA THR A 106 6.91 40.52 -11.13
C THR A 106 6.94 40.89 -12.61
N ILE A 107 7.22 39.93 -13.50
CA ILE A 107 7.11 40.10 -14.95
C ILE A 107 5.94 39.24 -15.41
N GLN A 108 4.91 39.89 -15.93
CA GLN A 108 3.59 39.32 -16.20
C GLN A 108 3.29 39.45 -17.70
N GLY A 109 3.14 38.32 -18.40
CA GLY A 109 2.63 38.30 -19.76
C GLY A 109 1.11 38.32 -19.84
N ALA A 110 0.59 38.45 -21.05
CA ALA A 110 -0.84 38.34 -21.38
C ALA A 110 -1.33 36.88 -21.53
N GLY A 111 -0.45 35.90 -21.34
CA GLY A 111 -0.68 34.45 -21.49
C GLY A 111 0.56 33.75 -22.04
N ALA A 112 0.84 32.53 -21.57
CA ALA A 112 2.00 31.75 -22.04
C ALA A 112 1.90 31.31 -23.50
N ASP A 113 0.69 31.30 -24.07
CA ASP A 113 0.39 31.08 -25.49
C ASP A 113 0.44 32.36 -26.34
N LYS A 114 0.73 33.51 -25.73
CA LYS A 114 0.57 34.85 -26.33
C LYS A 114 1.79 35.76 -26.18
N THR A 115 2.50 35.64 -25.08
CA THR A 115 3.67 36.47 -24.73
C THR A 115 4.90 35.59 -24.74
N PHE A 116 5.80 35.83 -25.69
CA PHE A 116 7.02 35.07 -25.87
C PHE A 116 8.23 35.98 -25.66
N ILE A 117 9.26 35.49 -24.96
CA ILE A 117 10.58 36.11 -24.94
C ILE A 117 11.54 35.12 -25.62
N ASP A 118 12.07 35.51 -26.78
CA ASP A 118 12.84 34.62 -27.65
C ASP A 118 14.35 34.93 -27.57
N GLY A 119 15.15 33.93 -27.21
CA GLY A 119 16.61 34.02 -27.14
C GLY A 119 17.33 33.85 -28.48
N ASN A 120 16.59 33.68 -29.57
CA ASN A 120 17.00 33.55 -30.96
C ASN A 120 18.15 32.53 -31.16
N ASN A 121 18.03 31.38 -30.49
CA ASN A 121 19.00 30.27 -30.48
C ASN A 121 20.44 30.65 -30.03
N ALA A 122 20.62 31.84 -29.42
CA ALA A 122 21.92 32.44 -29.16
C ALA A 122 22.11 32.97 -27.73
N TYR A 123 21.03 33.37 -27.06
CA TYR A 123 21.07 34.13 -25.81
C TYR A 123 20.20 33.50 -24.71
N TYR A 124 20.58 33.74 -23.45
CA TYR A 124 19.69 33.57 -22.29
C TYR A 124 18.86 34.85 -22.08
N ILE A 125 17.77 34.78 -21.31
CA ILE A 125 16.93 35.95 -21.01
C ILE A 125 17.34 36.60 -19.69
N PHE A 126 17.37 35.84 -18.57
CA PHE A 126 17.54 36.41 -17.23
C PHE A 126 18.72 35.82 -16.45
N ASN A 127 19.49 36.70 -15.80
CA ASN A 127 20.47 36.37 -14.77
C ASN A 127 20.06 37.04 -13.46
N ILE A 128 19.45 36.28 -12.56
CA ILE A 128 18.90 36.77 -11.29
C ILE A 128 19.96 36.58 -10.21
N ARG A 129 20.39 37.67 -9.59
CA ARG A 129 21.43 37.67 -8.56
C ARG A 129 20.86 37.44 -7.16
N SER A 130 21.76 37.08 -6.23
CA SER A 130 21.49 37.05 -4.79
C SER A 130 20.80 38.33 -4.31
N ASP A 131 19.98 38.22 -3.27
CA ASP A 131 19.12 39.29 -2.73
C ASP A 131 17.97 39.73 -3.67
N SER A 132 17.96 39.33 -4.95
CA SER A 132 16.84 39.65 -5.86
C SER A 132 15.66 38.69 -5.69
N ILE A 133 14.47 39.24 -5.51
CA ILE A 133 13.18 38.52 -5.57
C ILE A 133 12.51 38.81 -6.91
N VAL A 134 12.21 37.77 -7.69
CA VAL A 134 11.61 37.83 -9.03
C VAL A 134 10.48 36.82 -9.17
N THR A 135 9.36 37.22 -9.77
CA THR A 135 8.28 36.34 -10.21
C THR A 135 8.11 36.48 -11.72
N LEU A 136 8.05 35.36 -12.43
CA LEU A 136 7.63 35.29 -13.84
C LEU A 136 6.23 34.69 -13.89
N LYS A 137 5.31 35.29 -14.64
CA LYS A 137 3.92 34.86 -14.68
C LYS A 137 3.28 34.98 -16.06
N ASP A 138 2.52 33.95 -16.45
CA ASP A 138 1.73 33.82 -17.70
C ASP A 138 2.48 34.30 -18.97
N LEU A 139 3.71 33.83 -19.17
CA LEU A 139 4.55 34.10 -20.35
C LEU A 139 5.37 32.85 -20.75
N SER A 140 5.88 32.82 -21.98
CA SER A 140 6.78 31.77 -22.46
C SER A 140 8.18 32.30 -22.74
N ILE A 141 9.20 31.51 -22.41
CA ILE A 141 10.60 31.78 -22.78
C ILE A 141 11.08 30.66 -23.69
N ILE A 142 11.50 31.03 -24.91
CA ILE A 142 11.70 30.08 -26.00
C ILE A 142 13.06 30.23 -26.69
N ASN A 143 13.54 29.14 -27.28
CA ASN A 143 14.71 29.09 -28.17
C ASN A 143 15.99 29.70 -27.56
N CYS A 144 16.14 29.71 -26.24
CA CYS A 144 17.30 30.35 -25.60
C CYS A 144 18.54 29.44 -25.60
N LYS A 145 19.74 30.04 -25.58
CA LYS A 145 21.00 29.28 -25.54
C LYS A 145 22.04 29.91 -24.59
N SER A 146 22.64 29.07 -23.75
CA SER A 146 23.65 29.50 -22.76
C SER A 146 24.67 28.39 -22.44
N VAL A 147 25.70 28.71 -21.66
CA VAL A 147 26.60 27.71 -21.04
C VAL A 147 25.85 26.95 -19.92
N THR A 148 25.11 27.68 -19.08
CA THR A 148 24.29 27.18 -17.99
C THR A 148 23.00 27.98 -17.93
N GLY A 149 21.86 27.33 -17.65
CA GLY A 149 20.56 27.99 -17.58
C GLY A 149 20.21 28.58 -18.93
N GLY A 150 19.82 27.71 -19.88
CA GLY A 150 19.67 28.11 -21.29
C GLY A 150 18.81 29.36 -21.47
N ALA A 151 17.72 29.47 -20.68
CA ALA A 151 16.90 30.67 -20.54
C ALA A 151 17.23 31.51 -19.31
N ILE A 152 17.43 30.89 -18.13
CA ILE A 152 17.58 31.60 -16.84
C ILE A 152 18.70 31.01 -15.98
N THR A 153 19.55 31.89 -15.46
CA THR A 153 20.43 31.60 -14.30
C THR A 153 19.88 32.28 -13.04
N ASN A 154 19.78 31.55 -11.93
CA ASN A 154 19.24 32.02 -10.66
C ASN A 154 20.21 31.81 -9.49
N THR A 155 20.54 32.89 -8.79
CA THR A 155 21.20 32.89 -7.47
C THR A 155 20.41 33.66 -6.40
N GLY A 156 19.16 34.05 -6.70
CA GLY A 156 18.24 34.75 -5.81
C GLY A 156 16.96 33.94 -5.53
N THR A 157 15.83 34.63 -5.35
CA THR A 157 14.51 34.01 -5.23
C THR A 157 13.74 34.17 -6.53
N LEU A 158 13.44 33.06 -7.21
CA LEU A 158 12.66 33.01 -8.44
C LEU A 158 11.37 32.21 -8.22
N SER A 159 10.24 32.82 -8.55
CA SER A 159 8.94 32.13 -8.67
C SER A 159 8.47 32.12 -10.13
N ILE A 160 7.91 31.01 -10.59
CA ILE A 160 7.45 30.79 -11.96
C ILE A 160 6.03 30.24 -11.90
N ILE A 161 5.07 30.94 -12.50
CA ILE A 161 3.64 30.64 -12.36
C ILE A 161 2.96 30.70 -13.74
N GLY A 162 2.35 29.61 -14.20
CA GLY A 162 1.61 29.62 -15.46
C GLY A 162 2.48 29.83 -16.71
N CYS A 163 3.79 29.57 -16.64
CA CYS A 163 4.75 29.91 -17.71
C CYS A 163 5.12 28.72 -18.61
N GLY A 164 5.55 29.02 -19.84
CA GLY A 164 6.12 28.06 -20.77
C GLY A 164 7.65 28.20 -20.91
N PHE A 165 8.35 27.08 -21.08
CA PHE A 165 9.77 27.03 -21.43
C PHE A 165 9.98 26.02 -22.54
N GLU A 166 10.24 26.48 -23.77
CA GLU A 166 10.32 25.62 -24.95
C GLU A 166 11.65 25.73 -25.72
N ASN A 167 12.21 24.58 -26.12
CA ASN A 167 13.40 24.47 -26.97
C ASN A 167 14.65 25.22 -26.43
N ASN A 168 14.74 25.45 -25.12
CA ASN A 168 15.90 26.12 -24.51
C ASN A 168 17.06 25.14 -24.30
N ARG A 169 18.29 25.59 -24.54
CA ARG A 169 19.49 24.76 -24.51
C ARG A 169 20.62 25.34 -23.66
N ALA A 170 21.08 24.58 -22.67
CA ALA A 170 22.36 24.80 -22.01
C ALA A 170 23.46 23.89 -22.61
N ILE A 171 24.72 24.33 -22.55
CA ILE A 171 25.87 23.47 -22.88
C ILE A 171 26.14 22.48 -21.75
N ASN A 172 26.02 22.92 -20.49
CA ASN A 172 26.33 22.11 -19.30
C ASN A 172 25.08 21.76 -18.50
N HIS A 173 24.46 22.74 -17.82
CA HIS A 173 23.47 22.47 -16.76
C HIS A 173 22.20 23.29 -16.96
N GLY A 174 21.03 22.67 -16.80
CA GLY A 174 19.73 23.36 -16.76
C GLY A 174 19.32 23.92 -18.12
N GLY A 175 18.69 23.11 -18.98
CA GLY A 175 18.41 23.51 -20.36
C GLY A 175 17.50 24.74 -20.47
N ALA A 176 16.56 24.90 -19.55
CA ALA A 176 15.86 26.15 -19.31
C ALA A 176 16.48 26.91 -18.12
N ILE A 177 16.56 26.29 -16.94
CA ILE A 177 16.85 26.98 -15.67
C ILE A 177 18.02 26.33 -14.93
N TYR A 178 18.97 27.15 -14.49
CA TYR A 178 20.07 26.77 -13.60
C TYR A 178 20.00 27.57 -12.30
N SER A 179 19.73 26.90 -11.18
CA SER A 179 19.55 27.49 -9.85
C SER A 179 20.59 26.95 -8.88
N VAL A 180 21.36 27.84 -8.23
CA VAL A 180 22.48 27.47 -7.33
C VAL A 180 22.75 28.52 -6.24
N ASN A 181 23.69 28.24 -5.34
CA ASN A 181 24.26 29.18 -4.35
C ASN A 181 23.24 29.72 -3.34
N SER A 182 22.51 28.81 -2.70
CA SER A 182 21.46 29.07 -1.70
C SER A 182 20.27 29.89 -2.21
N ALA A 183 20.04 29.84 -3.52
CA ALA A 183 18.85 30.35 -4.19
C ALA A 183 17.56 29.61 -3.77
N THR A 184 16.42 30.18 -4.16
CA THR A 184 15.11 29.56 -4.07
C THR A 184 14.46 29.56 -5.45
N LEU A 185 13.88 28.42 -5.85
CA LEU A 185 13.14 28.24 -7.10
C LEU A 185 11.78 27.60 -6.83
N ASN A 186 10.70 28.36 -7.02
CA ASN A 186 9.33 27.86 -6.94
C ASN A 186 8.73 27.80 -8.35
N VAL A 187 8.22 26.65 -8.76
CA VAL A 187 7.63 26.40 -10.08
C VAL A 187 6.22 25.89 -9.89
N LYS A 188 5.23 26.57 -10.46
CA LYS A 188 3.82 26.22 -10.34
C LYS A 188 3.07 26.35 -11.67
N ASP A 189 2.16 25.41 -11.94
CA ASP A 189 1.23 25.46 -13.07
C ASP A 189 1.92 25.70 -14.44
N SER A 190 3.18 25.28 -14.57
CA SER A 190 4.08 25.66 -15.67
C SER A 190 4.49 24.47 -16.54
N THR A 191 4.88 24.74 -17.79
CA THR A 191 5.18 23.70 -18.79
C THR A 191 6.58 23.84 -19.39
N PHE A 192 7.35 22.74 -19.41
CA PHE A 192 8.70 22.67 -19.96
C PHE A 192 8.75 21.65 -21.11
N ILE A 193 9.05 22.12 -22.32
CA ILE A 193 8.98 21.33 -23.56
C ILE A 193 10.33 21.31 -24.27
N ASN A 194 10.84 20.11 -24.60
CA ASN A 194 12.02 19.89 -25.45
C ASN A 194 13.30 20.63 -25.03
N ASN A 195 13.46 21.01 -23.76
CA ASN A 195 14.66 21.68 -23.28
C ASN A 195 15.84 20.68 -23.18
N THR A 196 17.08 21.16 -23.34
CA THR A 196 18.27 20.29 -23.42
C THR A 196 19.48 20.81 -22.62
N ALA A 197 20.18 19.91 -21.91
CA ALA A 197 21.47 20.15 -21.25
C ALA A 197 22.33 18.87 -21.18
N LYS A 198 23.51 18.90 -20.53
CA LYS A 198 24.24 17.69 -20.12
C LYS A 198 23.75 17.13 -18.78
N MET A 199 23.19 17.98 -17.91
CA MET A 199 22.51 17.58 -16.66
C MET A 199 21.31 18.49 -16.42
N GLY A 200 20.18 17.92 -15.97
CA GLY A 200 18.94 18.67 -15.78
C GLY A 200 18.40 19.23 -17.10
N GLY A 201 17.82 18.37 -17.94
CA GLY A 201 17.45 18.72 -19.32
C GLY A 201 16.56 19.97 -19.44
N ALA A 202 15.69 20.23 -18.46
CA ALA A 202 14.99 21.50 -18.27
C ALA A 202 15.53 22.29 -17.07
N ILE A 203 15.60 21.68 -15.88
CA ILE A 203 15.95 22.37 -14.63
C ILE A 203 17.14 21.67 -13.97
N PHE A 204 18.12 22.46 -13.53
CA PHE A 204 19.19 22.02 -12.64
C PHE A 204 19.15 22.86 -11.35
N SER A 205 19.07 22.18 -10.21
CA SER A 205 19.12 22.76 -8.86
C SER A 205 20.22 22.06 -8.05
N GLN A 206 21.13 22.83 -7.45
CA GLN A 206 22.17 22.32 -6.56
C GLN A 206 22.48 23.35 -5.48
N ASN A 207 22.45 22.94 -4.21
CA ASN A 207 22.54 23.88 -3.08
C ASN A 207 21.51 25.03 -3.22
N SER A 208 20.26 24.73 -3.58
CA SER A 208 19.16 25.69 -3.67
C SER A 208 17.81 25.02 -3.41
N ASP A 209 16.94 25.68 -2.64
CA ASP A 209 15.62 25.18 -2.32
C ASP A 209 14.75 25.17 -3.59
N ILE A 210 14.12 24.02 -3.92
CA ILE A 210 13.28 23.88 -5.10
C ILE A 210 11.94 23.23 -4.77
N ASN A 211 10.85 23.87 -5.21
CA ASN A 211 9.49 23.34 -5.13
C ASN A 211 8.86 23.36 -6.52
N ILE A 212 8.31 22.23 -6.95
CA ILE A 212 7.59 22.07 -8.22
C ILE A 212 6.18 21.56 -7.90
N ASP A 213 5.15 22.30 -8.27
CA ASP A 213 3.75 21.91 -8.10
C ASP A 213 2.98 22.01 -9.42
N SER A 214 2.11 21.02 -9.68
CA SER A 214 1.11 21.04 -10.75
C SER A 214 1.68 21.35 -12.15
N SER A 215 2.93 20.96 -12.40
CA SER A 215 3.71 21.36 -13.58
C SER A 215 4.02 20.18 -14.51
N THR A 216 4.24 20.46 -15.80
CA THR A 216 4.34 19.45 -16.86
C THR A 216 5.65 19.54 -17.64
N PHE A 217 6.37 18.42 -17.75
CA PHE A 217 7.66 18.30 -18.44
C PHE A 217 7.53 17.30 -19.60
N ILE A 218 7.65 17.77 -20.84
CA ILE A 218 7.46 16.97 -22.06
C ILE A 218 8.73 16.97 -22.91
N GLY A 219 9.25 15.78 -23.24
CA GLY A 219 10.31 15.63 -24.24
C GLY A 219 11.65 16.28 -23.90
N ASN A 220 11.84 16.74 -22.65
CA ASN A 220 13.12 17.30 -22.21
C ASN A 220 14.15 16.18 -22.12
N TYR A 221 15.37 16.46 -22.53
CA TYR A 221 16.37 15.43 -22.67
C TYR A 221 17.78 15.91 -22.40
N ILE A 222 18.65 14.94 -22.09
CA ILE A 222 20.08 15.17 -21.98
C ILE A 222 20.78 14.79 -23.30
N VAL A 223 21.71 15.63 -23.73
CA VAL A 223 22.64 15.36 -24.84
C VAL A 223 24.06 15.41 -24.31
N VAL A 224 24.70 14.25 -24.23
CA VAL A 224 26.12 14.11 -23.89
C VAL A 224 26.86 13.50 -25.08
N ASP A 225 27.86 14.22 -25.57
CA ASP A 225 28.79 13.86 -26.65
C ASP A 225 30.24 13.66 -26.14
N ASP A 226 30.42 13.62 -24.81
CA ASP A 226 31.71 13.46 -24.11
C ASP A 226 31.60 12.58 -22.85
N TYR A 227 32.66 12.53 -22.04
CA TYR A 227 32.72 11.72 -20.80
C TYR A 227 32.08 12.43 -19.60
N THR A 228 30.83 12.88 -19.72
CA THR A 228 30.10 13.52 -18.62
C THR A 228 28.90 12.68 -18.16
N THR A 229 28.68 12.58 -16.85
CA THR A 229 27.64 11.70 -16.26
C THR A 229 26.24 12.32 -16.41
N PRO A 230 25.33 11.72 -17.21
CA PRO A 230 24.05 12.36 -17.52
C PRO A 230 23.00 12.05 -16.45
N TRP A 231 22.65 13.09 -15.66
CA TRP A 231 21.71 12.98 -14.54
C TRP A 231 20.50 13.92 -14.71
N GLY A 232 19.29 13.37 -14.59
CA GLY A 232 18.03 14.13 -14.58
C GLY A 232 17.59 14.61 -15.96
N GLY A 233 16.99 13.71 -16.76
CA GLY A 233 16.61 13.99 -18.15
C GLY A 233 15.67 15.20 -18.34
N ALA A 234 14.90 15.56 -17.33
CA ALA A 234 14.20 16.85 -17.23
C ALA A 234 14.67 17.68 -16.02
N VAL A 235 14.81 17.09 -14.84
CA VAL A 235 15.09 17.81 -13.59
C VAL A 235 16.24 17.15 -12.84
N TYR A 236 17.21 17.95 -12.41
CA TYR A 236 18.30 17.56 -11.52
C TYR A 236 18.20 18.30 -10.18
N ILE A 237 18.26 17.56 -9.07
CA ILE A 237 18.21 18.07 -7.69
C ILE A 237 19.39 17.45 -6.91
N GLY A 238 20.44 18.23 -6.66
CA GLY A 238 21.65 17.82 -5.94
C GLY A 238 21.81 18.47 -4.56
N SER A 239 22.41 17.75 -3.62
CA SER A 239 22.52 17.99 -2.16
C SER A 239 22.81 19.42 -1.65
N TYR A 240 22.64 19.59 -0.33
CA TYR A 240 22.80 20.80 0.50
C TYR A 240 21.65 21.81 0.44
N PHE A 241 20.45 21.41 0.89
CA PHE A 241 19.27 22.27 0.96
C PHE A 241 19.04 22.86 2.37
N LYS A 242 18.36 24.01 2.45
CA LYS A 242 17.87 24.57 3.73
C LYS A 242 16.55 23.93 4.15
N SER A 243 15.72 23.60 3.17
CA SER A 243 14.43 22.91 3.30
C SER A 243 14.44 21.59 2.53
N VAL A 244 13.50 20.67 2.78
CA VAL A 244 13.38 19.45 1.96
C VAL A 244 12.69 19.81 0.64
N PRO A 245 13.33 19.70 -0.53
CA PRO A 245 12.71 20.01 -1.82
C PRO A 245 11.50 19.12 -2.10
N SER A 246 10.61 19.58 -2.98
CA SER A 246 9.40 18.83 -3.32
C SER A 246 9.01 18.92 -4.80
N VAL A 247 8.45 17.82 -5.32
CA VAL A 247 7.80 17.76 -6.62
C VAL A 247 6.44 17.10 -6.42
N ILE A 248 5.36 17.88 -6.59
CA ILE A 248 4.00 17.44 -6.29
C ILE A 248 3.05 17.67 -7.48
N ASN A 249 2.02 16.83 -7.61
CA ASN A 249 0.94 16.94 -8.62
C ASN A 249 1.43 17.04 -10.09
N SER A 250 2.67 16.62 -10.37
CA SER A 250 3.39 16.98 -11.61
C SER A 250 3.54 15.82 -12.58
N LYS A 251 3.76 16.12 -13.86
CA LYS A 251 3.74 15.15 -14.95
C LYS A 251 4.99 15.21 -15.82
N PHE A 252 5.58 14.06 -16.09
CA PHE A 252 6.80 13.88 -16.87
C PHE A 252 6.50 12.92 -18.04
N ILE A 253 6.58 13.40 -19.28
CA ILE A 253 6.23 12.65 -20.50
C ILE A 253 7.40 12.63 -21.48
N ASN A 254 7.78 11.45 -21.98
CA ASN A 254 8.82 11.25 -23.00
C ASN A 254 10.20 11.87 -22.64
N ASN A 255 10.49 12.19 -21.37
CA ASN A 255 11.78 12.79 -21.02
C ASN A 255 12.88 11.70 -21.02
N SER A 256 14.12 12.06 -21.35
CA SER A 256 15.19 11.05 -21.43
C SER A 256 16.60 11.49 -21.03
N ALA A 257 17.34 10.54 -20.46
CA ALA A 257 18.78 10.65 -20.22
C ALA A 257 19.50 9.57 -21.04
N ILE A 258 20.27 9.96 -22.05
CA ILE A 258 20.94 9.04 -22.98
C ILE A 258 22.44 9.32 -22.95
N SER A 259 23.24 8.28 -22.67
CA SER A 259 24.70 8.30 -22.85
C SER A 259 25.10 7.52 -24.10
N TYR A 260 26.05 8.06 -24.87
CA TYR A 260 26.57 7.46 -26.09
C TYR A 260 28.02 6.93 -25.97
N TYR A 261 28.69 7.18 -24.84
CA TYR A 261 30.09 6.80 -24.60
C TYR A 261 30.24 5.90 -23.37
N TYR A 262 31.23 5.00 -23.42
CA TYR A 262 31.32 3.86 -22.50
C TYR A 262 32.55 3.94 -21.59
N ARG A 263 32.31 3.87 -20.27
CA ARG A 263 33.26 3.46 -19.23
C ARG A 263 32.50 2.66 -18.17
N ASP A 264 33.17 1.68 -17.56
CA ASP A 264 32.54 0.71 -16.66
C ASP A 264 32.04 1.31 -15.32
N TRP A 265 32.34 2.58 -15.03
CA TRP A 265 32.10 3.25 -13.74
C TRP A 265 31.24 4.53 -13.82
N GLU A 266 30.73 4.90 -15.00
CA GLU A 266 29.90 6.10 -15.20
C GLU A 266 28.42 5.72 -15.35
N TYR A 267 27.54 6.29 -14.52
CA TYR A 267 26.11 5.96 -14.47
C TYR A 267 25.25 7.08 -15.06
N ALA A 268 24.44 6.74 -16.06
CA ALA A 268 23.32 7.57 -16.49
C ALA A 268 22.16 7.37 -15.52
N SER A 269 21.57 8.43 -14.97
CA SER A 269 20.63 8.30 -13.85
C SER A 269 19.40 9.21 -13.97
N GLY A 270 18.21 8.60 -13.90
CA GLY A 270 16.92 9.30 -13.83
C GLY A 270 16.51 10.03 -15.12
N GLY A 271 15.88 9.31 -16.06
CA GLY A 271 15.45 9.82 -17.35
C GLY A 271 14.42 10.97 -17.32
N SER A 272 13.77 11.22 -16.18
CA SER A 272 13.04 12.47 -15.90
C SER A 272 13.65 13.22 -14.73
N ILE A 273 13.78 12.59 -13.56
CA ILE A 273 14.28 13.26 -12.35
C ILE A 273 15.51 12.54 -11.80
N TYR A 274 16.58 13.28 -11.52
CA TYR A 274 17.60 12.87 -10.57
C TYR A 274 17.42 13.69 -9.29
N MET A 275 17.46 13.05 -8.13
CA MET A 275 17.22 13.72 -6.85
C MET A 275 18.09 13.18 -5.72
N GLN A 276 18.30 14.02 -4.71
CA GLN A 276 18.86 13.68 -3.40
C GLN A 276 17.97 14.35 -2.36
N ARG A 277 17.42 13.61 -1.39
CA ARG A 277 16.63 14.13 -0.24
C ARG A 277 15.46 15.06 -0.66
N CYS A 278 14.56 14.61 -1.52
CA CYS A 278 13.41 15.39 -2.01
C CYS A 278 12.12 14.54 -1.99
N ASN A 279 10.97 15.16 -1.80
CA ASN A 279 9.67 14.47 -1.72
C ASN A 279 8.97 14.45 -3.08
N LEU A 280 8.50 13.27 -3.53
CA LEU A 280 7.59 13.15 -4.67
C LEU A 280 6.18 12.78 -4.18
N ASN A 281 5.16 13.55 -4.54
CA ASN A 281 3.76 13.24 -4.20
C ASN A 281 2.82 13.45 -5.39
N ASN A 282 2.06 12.42 -5.77
CA ASN A 282 1.11 12.50 -6.90
C ASN A 282 1.82 12.88 -8.21
N VAL A 283 2.91 12.16 -8.53
CA VAL A 283 3.75 12.44 -9.72
C VAL A 283 3.58 11.32 -10.75
N SER A 284 3.48 11.68 -12.03
CA SER A 284 3.33 10.73 -13.12
C SER A 284 4.49 10.75 -14.11
N PHE A 285 5.02 9.58 -14.46
CA PHE A 285 6.09 9.37 -15.45
C PHE A 285 5.56 8.50 -16.60
N ILE A 286 5.63 8.99 -17.84
CA ILE A 286 5.05 8.33 -19.02
C ILE A 286 6.10 8.29 -20.14
N ASN A 287 6.43 7.10 -20.63
CA ASN A 287 7.43 6.85 -21.68
C ASN A 287 8.83 7.45 -21.38
N SER A 288 9.16 7.71 -20.11
CA SER A 288 10.43 8.34 -19.73
C SER A 288 11.54 7.29 -19.56
N LYS A 289 12.74 7.56 -20.05
CA LYS A 289 13.81 6.54 -20.14
C LYS A 289 15.21 7.04 -19.81
N THR A 290 15.98 6.18 -19.14
CA THR A 290 17.45 6.23 -19.14
C THR A 290 17.98 5.19 -20.13
N GLN A 291 19.04 5.51 -20.89
CA GLN A 291 19.67 4.62 -21.87
C GLN A 291 21.21 4.71 -21.83
N GLY A 292 21.88 3.57 -21.64
CA GLY A 292 23.34 3.44 -21.53
C GLY A 292 23.72 2.09 -20.88
N ILE A 293 24.98 1.64 -20.96
CA ILE A 293 25.43 0.34 -20.39
C ILE A 293 25.18 0.26 -18.87
N ASN A 294 25.40 1.38 -18.18
CA ASN A 294 25.28 1.53 -16.72
C ASN A 294 24.08 2.41 -16.34
N ALA A 295 22.94 2.27 -17.05
CA ALA A 295 21.75 3.08 -16.80
C ALA A 295 21.04 2.70 -15.48
N GLN A 296 20.76 3.71 -14.64
CA GLN A 296 20.07 3.61 -13.35
C GLN A 296 18.82 4.51 -13.29
N GLY A 297 17.88 4.15 -12.39
CA GLY A 297 16.62 4.84 -12.08
C GLY A 297 15.54 4.87 -13.17
N GLY A 298 15.93 4.83 -14.45
CA GLY A 298 15.02 4.75 -15.59
C GLY A 298 14.13 5.98 -15.78
N SER A 299 13.00 6.10 -15.07
CA SER A 299 12.22 7.37 -15.05
C SER A 299 12.71 8.36 -13.99
N TYR A 300 13.17 7.89 -12.82
CA TYR A 300 13.65 8.76 -11.75
C TYR A 300 14.74 8.05 -10.94
N TYR A 301 15.68 8.78 -10.36
CA TYR A 301 16.75 8.20 -9.56
C TYR A 301 16.94 8.99 -8.27
N SER A 302 17.05 8.29 -7.14
CA SER A 302 17.68 8.81 -5.93
C SER A 302 18.83 7.91 -5.49
N ASP A 303 19.86 8.54 -4.95
CA ASP A 303 20.88 7.88 -4.14
C ASP A 303 20.24 7.41 -2.81
N SER A 304 20.51 6.16 -2.41
CA SER A 304 19.91 5.49 -1.24
C SER A 304 20.40 6.06 0.10
N LYS A 305 21.51 6.81 0.10
CA LYS A 305 22.01 7.52 1.30
C LYS A 305 21.04 8.58 1.83
N TYR A 306 20.05 9.00 1.03
CA TYR A 306 19.13 10.07 1.38
C TYR A 306 17.71 9.53 1.52
N ALA A 307 17.09 9.78 2.69
CA ALA A 307 15.67 9.53 2.87
C ALA A 307 14.82 10.46 1.99
N ASN A 308 13.85 9.90 1.27
CA ASN A 308 12.90 10.60 0.41
C ASN A 308 11.48 10.10 0.73
N SER A 309 10.47 10.96 0.72
CA SER A 309 9.07 10.51 0.75
C SER A 309 8.55 10.34 -0.69
N LEU A 310 8.03 9.15 -1.01
CA LEU A 310 7.43 8.83 -2.30
C LEU A 310 5.97 8.42 -2.10
N ILE A 311 5.03 9.21 -2.61
CA ILE A 311 3.59 9.01 -2.43
C ILE A 311 2.88 9.10 -3.79
N ASN A 312 1.97 8.17 -4.09
CA ASN A 312 1.12 8.19 -5.29
C ASN A 312 1.89 8.39 -6.61
N ILE A 313 2.92 7.57 -6.87
CA ILE A 313 3.72 7.66 -8.11
C ILE A 313 3.16 6.76 -9.20
N LEU A 314 2.73 7.35 -10.32
CA LEU A 314 2.26 6.63 -11.52
C LEU A 314 3.40 6.49 -12.53
N ARG A 315 3.64 5.27 -13.04
CA ARG A 315 4.65 5.01 -14.08
C ARG A 315 4.05 4.22 -15.24
N ILE A 316 4.27 4.67 -16.47
CA ILE A 316 3.77 4.06 -17.71
C ILE A 316 4.95 3.96 -18.69
N ASN A 317 5.18 2.79 -19.28
CA ASN A 317 6.20 2.53 -20.32
C ASN A 317 7.60 3.13 -20.05
N SER A 318 8.03 3.14 -18.78
CA SER A 318 9.29 3.79 -18.35
C SER A 318 10.25 2.73 -17.78
N THR A 319 11.56 2.86 -18.02
CA THR A 319 12.55 1.84 -17.62
C THR A 319 12.83 1.82 -16.11
N VAL A 320 13.53 0.79 -15.61
CA VAL A 320 13.90 0.58 -14.19
C VAL A 320 15.32 0.03 -14.06
N ASN A 321 16.10 0.51 -13.08
CA ASN A 321 17.23 -0.21 -12.47
C ASN A 321 17.66 0.49 -11.17
N GLY A 322 17.55 -0.19 -10.01
CA GLY A 322 18.00 0.33 -8.69
C GLY A 322 16.87 0.65 -7.68
N VAL A 323 16.84 -0.16 -6.60
CA VAL A 323 16.39 0.06 -5.19
C VAL A 323 15.88 1.49 -4.85
N LEU A 324 14.72 1.75 -4.21
CA LEU A 324 13.72 0.94 -3.49
C LEU A 324 12.29 1.55 -3.60
N GLU A 325 11.30 0.79 -3.13
CA GLU A 325 9.91 1.12 -2.75
C GLU A 325 8.77 1.20 -3.79
N GLN A 326 7.88 0.21 -3.61
CA GLN A 326 6.41 0.17 -3.78
C GLN A 326 5.81 0.39 -5.19
N ASN A 327 5.19 -0.70 -5.68
CA ASN A 327 4.52 -0.88 -6.98
C ASN A 327 5.46 -0.98 -8.21
N ILE A 328 6.11 -2.14 -8.35
CA ILE A 328 6.97 -2.53 -9.48
C ILE A 328 6.20 -3.46 -10.42
N TYR A 329 5.58 -2.94 -11.48
CA TYR A 329 5.07 -3.80 -12.57
C TYR A 329 6.25 -4.45 -13.33
N PRO A 330 6.14 -5.71 -13.79
CA PRO A 330 7.21 -6.42 -14.46
C PRO A 330 7.59 -5.82 -15.83
N SER A 331 8.81 -6.12 -16.30
CA SER A 331 9.47 -5.52 -17.46
C SER A 331 8.77 -5.71 -18.83
N ASN A 332 7.71 -6.50 -18.86
CA ASN A 332 6.85 -6.77 -20.02
C ASN A 332 5.44 -6.17 -19.92
N TYR A 333 5.16 -5.31 -18.92
CA TYR A 333 3.87 -4.64 -18.77
C TYR A 333 3.61 -3.66 -19.93
N ASN A 334 2.79 -4.11 -20.88
CA ASN A 334 2.37 -3.43 -22.10
C ASN A 334 0.98 -2.76 -21.98
N GLY A 335 0.47 -2.61 -20.76
CA GLY A 335 -0.90 -2.13 -20.49
C GLY A 335 -1.99 -3.22 -20.53
N GLN A 336 -1.66 -4.51 -20.66
CA GLN A 336 -2.65 -5.60 -20.68
C GLN A 336 -2.95 -6.24 -19.32
N TYR A 337 -2.22 -5.91 -18.23
CA TYR A 337 -2.42 -6.61 -16.96
C TYR A 337 -3.49 -5.90 -16.12
N LEU A 338 -4.38 -6.70 -15.52
CA LEU A 338 -5.32 -6.24 -14.50
C LEU A 338 -4.52 -5.88 -13.24
N SER A 339 -4.74 -4.68 -12.70
CA SER A 339 -3.97 -4.20 -11.54
C SER A 339 -4.20 -5.07 -10.30
N ASN A 340 -5.47 -5.43 -10.06
CA ASN A 340 -5.91 -6.31 -8.98
C ASN A 340 -6.87 -7.36 -9.54
N VAL A 341 -6.60 -8.65 -9.30
CA VAL A 341 -7.56 -9.74 -9.55
C VAL A 341 -7.87 -10.45 -8.24
N VAL A 342 -9.15 -10.76 -8.04
CA VAL A 342 -9.63 -11.58 -6.92
C VAL A 342 -10.20 -12.87 -7.51
N SER A 343 -9.77 -14.02 -7.00
CA SER A 343 -10.23 -15.33 -7.44
C SER A 343 -10.53 -16.22 -6.24
N TYR A 344 -11.53 -17.09 -6.39
CA TYR A 344 -11.98 -18.03 -5.37
C TYR A 344 -11.59 -19.46 -5.75
N VAL A 345 -11.12 -20.22 -4.76
CA VAL A 345 -10.79 -21.64 -4.87
C VAL A 345 -11.62 -22.44 -3.86
N SER A 346 -11.99 -23.67 -4.21
CA SER A 346 -12.76 -24.58 -3.36
C SER A 346 -12.33 -26.03 -3.60
N PRO A 347 -12.35 -26.93 -2.61
CA PRO A 347 -12.08 -28.35 -2.83
C PRO A 347 -13.16 -29.04 -3.69
N GLN A 348 -14.29 -28.38 -3.94
CA GLN A 348 -15.36 -28.80 -4.86
C GLN A 348 -15.44 -27.92 -6.13
N GLY A 349 -14.43 -27.07 -6.36
CA GLY A 349 -14.30 -26.27 -7.57
C GLY A 349 -13.94 -27.09 -8.81
N ASN A 350 -13.71 -26.42 -9.93
CA ASN A 350 -13.36 -27.05 -11.20
C ASN A 350 -12.38 -26.16 -12.00
N ASP A 351 -11.22 -26.69 -12.38
CA ASP A 351 -10.20 -25.94 -13.15
C ASP A 351 -10.44 -25.91 -14.67
N ILE A 352 -11.45 -26.63 -15.17
CA ILE A 352 -11.86 -26.63 -16.58
C ILE A 352 -13.02 -25.66 -16.80
N ASP A 353 -14.03 -25.71 -15.93
CA ASP A 353 -15.26 -24.92 -16.06
C ASP A 353 -15.37 -23.77 -15.03
N GLY A 354 -14.46 -23.67 -14.06
CA GLY A 354 -14.41 -22.56 -13.12
C GLY A 354 -14.12 -21.24 -13.82
N ASP A 355 -14.59 -20.13 -13.23
CA ASP A 355 -14.23 -18.77 -13.65
C ASP A 355 -13.55 -17.96 -12.54
N GLY A 356 -13.34 -18.60 -11.38
CA GLY A 356 -12.74 -17.96 -10.21
C GLY A 356 -13.70 -17.07 -9.43
N SER A 357 -14.98 -17.01 -9.79
CA SER A 357 -16.02 -16.41 -8.93
C SER A 357 -16.32 -17.31 -7.72
N ILE A 358 -16.87 -16.72 -6.66
CA ILE A 358 -17.35 -17.47 -5.48
C ILE A 358 -18.42 -18.53 -5.84
N THR A 359 -19.13 -18.34 -6.96
CA THR A 359 -20.17 -19.26 -7.46
C THR A 359 -19.66 -20.36 -8.38
N ARG A 360 -18.49 -20.18 -9.01
CA ARG A 360 -17.81 -21.16 -9.88
C ARG A 360 -16.31 -21.15 -9.57
N PRO A 361 -15.91 -21.49 -8.33
CA PRO A 361 -14.53 -21.41 -7.90
C PRO A 361 -13.67 -22.42 -8.65
N PHE A 362 -12.39 -22.11 -8.78
CA PHE A 362 -11.39 -23.06 -9.26
C PHE A 362 -11.16 -24.18 -8.23
N ALA A 363 -10.65 -25.32 -8.67
CA ALA A 363 -10.32 -26.46 -7.81
C ALA A 363 -8.94 -26.33 -7.16
N THR A 364 -7.98 -25.68 -7.83
CA THR A 364 -6.60 -25.59 -7.37
C THR A 364 -6.02 -24.17 -7.34
N ILE A 365 -5.14 -23.92 -6.37
CA ILE A 365 -4.42 -22.64 -6.22
C ILE A 365 -3.47 -22.42 -7.41
N ALA A 366 -2.76 -23.47 -7.85
CA ALA A 366 -1.82 -23.39 -8.97
C ALA A 366 -2.50 -22.99 -10.27
N HIS A 367 -3.71 -23.45 -10.56
CA HIS A 367 -4.44 -23.03 -11.75
C HIS A 367 -4.74 -21.52 -11.72
N VAL A 368 -5.15 -20.97 -10.56
CA VAL A 368 -5.34 -19.51 -10.41
C VAL A 368 -4.05 -18.75 -10.66
N ILE A 369 -2.92 -19.25 -10.16
CA ILE A 369 -1.60 -18.65 -10.38
C ILE A 369 -1.23 -18.71 -11.87
N GLU A 370 -1.41 -19.86 -12.51
CA GLU A 370 -1.09 -20.09 -13.93
C GLU A 370 -1.86 -19.16 -14.86
N ILE A 371 -3.19 -19.08 -14.73
CA ILE A 371 -4.01 -18.25 -15.62
C ILE A 371 -3.76 -16.75 -15.46
N ASN A 372 -3.24 -16.31 -14.30
CA ASN A 372 -2.92 -14.91 -13.98
C ASN A 372 -1.45 -14.54 -14.21
N ASN A 373 -0.55 -15.53 -14.31
CA ASN A 373 0.87 -15.30 -14.56
C ASN A 373 1.05 -14.54 -15.88
N GLY A 374 1.78 -13.42 -15.84
CA GLY A 374 1.91 -12.52 -16.99
C GLY A 374 0.64 -11.76 -17.39
N LYS A 375 -0.40 -11.69 -16.54
CA LYS A 375 -1.65 -10.95 -16.79
C LYS A 375 -2.19 -10.15 -15.59
N THR A 376 -1.63 -10.33 -14.40
CA THR A 376 -2.08 -9.68 -13.16
C THR A 376 -0.86 -9.21 -12.38
N TYR A 377 -0.98 -8.08 -11.67
CA TYR A 377 0.10 -7.62 -10.77
C TYR A 377 -0.17 -7.90 -9.29
N ASN A 378 -1.39 -7.66 -8.79
CA ASN A 378 -1.81 -8.07 -7.45
C ASN A 378 -2.89 -9.14 -7.56
N LEU A 379 -2.59 -10.36 -7.14
CA LEU A 379 -3.53 -11.49 -7.15
C LEU A 379 -3.97 -11.83 -5.73
N VAL A 380 -5.27 -11.79 -5.47
CA VAL A 380 -5.88 -12.24 -4.21
C VAL A 380 -6.58 -13.57 -4.46
N ILE A 381 -6.17 -14.60 -3.72
CA ILE A 381 -6.72 -15.96 -3.81
C ILE A 381 -7.49 -16.24 -2.51
N ASN A 382 -8.82 -16.22 -2.58
CA ASN A 382 -9.70 -16.55 -1.47
C ASN A 382 -9.99 -18.06 -1.49
N LEU A 383 -9.51 -18.77 -0.47
CA LEU A 383 -9.85 -20.16 -0.24
C LEU A 383 -11.16 -20.23 0.54
N LEU A 384 -12.15 -20.92 -0.01
CA LEU A 384 -13.37 -21.27 0.71
C LEU A 384 -13.08 -22.36 1.76
N ASN A 385 -14.00 -22.57 2.69
CA ASN A 385 -13.86 -23.56 3.76
C ASN A 385 -13.61 -24.97 3.20
N GLY A 386 -12.67 -25.71 3.78
CA GLY A 386 -12.40 -27.10 3.44
C GLY A 386 -10.91 -27.45 3.39
N THR A 387 -10.61 -28.69 3.00
CA THR A 387 -9.24 -29.23 2.95
C THR A 387 -8.76 -29.38 1.52
N TYR A 388 -7.60 -28.79 1.23
CA TYR A 388 -6.95 -28.76 -0.08
C TYR A 388 -5.73 -29.69 -0.05
N LYS A 389 -5.70 -30.64 -0.99
CA LYS A 389 -4.70 -31.73 -1.09
C LYS A 389 -4.27 -31.93 -2.54
N GLY A 390 -3.23 -32.75 -2.73
CA GLY A 390 -2.80 -33.19 -4.05
C GLY A 390 -2.15 -32.10 -4.92
N SER A 391 -1.95 -32.45 -6.18
CA SER A 391 -1.31 -31.59 -7.19
C SER A 391 -2.12 -30.30 -7.40
N GLY A 392 -1.43 -29.17 -7.45
CA GLY A 392 -2.03 -27.85 -7.65
C GLY A 392 -2.45 -27.12 -6.38
N ASN A 393 -2.52 -27.79 -5.23
CA ASN A 393 -2.71 -27.16 -3.91
C ASN A 393 -1.48 -27.27 -3.01
N THR A 394 -0.46 -27.97 -3.49
CA THR A 394 0.84 -28.20 -2.84
C THR A 394 1.93 -28.05 -3.89
N ASN A 395 3.19 -27.88 -3.47
CA ASN A 395 4.34 -27.63 -4.33
C ASN A 395 4.16 -26.42 -5.27
N LEU A 396 3.60 -25.32 -4.74
CA LEU A 396 3.24 -24.14 -5.54
C LEU A 396 4.48 -23.37 -5.99
N VAL A 397 4.62 -23.18 -7.30
CA VAL A 397 5.66 -22.34 -7.89
C VAL A 397 5.13 -20.92 -8.04
N ILE A 398 5.76 -19.97 -7.36
CA ILE A 398 5.33 -18.57 -7.32
C ILE A 398 6.15 -17.75 -8.33
N PRO A 399 5.51 -17.11 -9.34
CA PRO A 399 6.24 -16.38 -10.37
C PRO A 399 6.73 -15.02 -9.90
N SER A 400 7.94 -14.64 -10.32
CA SER A 400 8.62 -13.37 -10.04
C SER A 400 8.06 -12.16 -10.81
N SER A 401 6.74 -12.13 -11.06
CA SER A 401 6.08 -11.06 -11.82
C SER A 401 4.83 -10.47 -11.16
N MET A 402 4.36 -11.04 -10.04
CA MET A 402 3.15 -10.58 -9.34
C MET A 402 3.24 -10.75 -7.82
N ASN A 403 2.57 -9.85 -7.10
CA ASN A 403 2.28 -9.99 -5.67
C ASN A 403 1.09 -10.95 -5.50
N ILE A 404 1.14 -11.84 -4.49
CA ILE A 404 0.04 -12.81 -4.24
C ILE A 404 -0.34 -12.81 -2.75
N LYS A 405 -1.64 -12.65 -2.48
CA LYS A 405 -2.24 -12.79 -1.14
C LYS A 405 -3.20 -13.98 -1.12
N ILE A 406 -2.92 -14.99 -0.31
CA ILE A 406 -3.80 -16.15 -0.10
C ILE A 406 -4.53 -15.99 1.23
N ILE A 407 -5.86 -16.00 1.20
CA ILE A 407 -6.73 -15.77 2.36
C ILE A 407 -7.62 -17.00 2.57
N GLY A 408 -7.58 -17.58 3.76
CA GLY A 408 -8.44 -18.68 4.18
C GLY A 408 -9.68 -18.22 4.95
N SER A 409 -10.66 -19.13 5.01
CA SER A 409 -11.90 -18.97 5.79
C SER A 409 -12.15 -20.21 6.66
N ASN A 410 -11.13 -20.61 7.45
CA ASN A 410 -10.95 -21.97 8.00
C ASN A 410 -10.54 -22.99 6.92
N SER A 411 -9.64 -22.59 6.04
CA SER A 411 -9.11 -23.42 4.95
C SER A 411 -7.88 -24.19 5.42
N ILE A 412 -7.85 -25.50 5.18
CA ILE A 412 -6.75 -26.39 5.56
C ILE A 412 -5.97 -26.76 4.31
N LEU A 413 -4.71 -26.35 4.22
CA LEU A 413 -3.76 -26.87 3.25
C LEU A 413 -3.08 -28.10 3.88
N ASP A 414 -3.14 -29.25 3.22
CA ASP A 414 -2.61 -30.51 3.74
C ASP A 414 -1.60 -31.13 2.76
N GLY A 415 -0.34 -31.20 3.20
CA GLY A 415 0.81 -31.63 2.42
C GLY A 415 0.99 -33.15 2.29
N GLU A 416 0.10 -33.95 2.88
CA GLU A 416 0.04 -35.41 2.76
C GLU A 416 1.34 -36.15 3.17
N ASN A 417 2.11 -35.53 4.08
CA ASN A 417 3.41 -35.94 4.64
C ASN A 417 4.57 -36.00 3.62
N LYS A 418 4.44 -35.31 2.47
CA LYS A 418 5.38 -35.47 1.33
C LYS A 418 5.74 -34.18 0.58
N ASN A 419 4.87 -33.18 0.58
CA ASN A 419 4.99 -32.01 -0.29
C ASN A 419 5.51 -30.79 0.49
N TYR A 420 6.07 -29.80 -0.22
CA TYR A 420 6.23 -28.43 0.30
C TYR A 420 4.98 -27.60 -0.04
N LEU A 421 4.82 -26.42 0.56
CA LEU A 421 3.68 -25.54 0.27
C LEU A 421 3.98 -24.66 -0.93
N LEU A 422 4.98 -23.77 -0.84
CA LEU A 422 5.28 -22.80 -1.89
C LEU A 422 6.77 -22.46 -1.98
N LYS A 423 7.21 -22.10 -3.19
CA LYS A 423 8.58 -21.68 -3.49
C LYS A 423 8.59 -20.45 -4.41
N THR A 424 9.34 -19.41 -4.04
CA THR A 424 9.68 -18.28 -4.93
C THR A 424 11.10 -18.44 -5.50
N GLU A 425 11.41 -17.71 -6.57
CA GLU A 425 12.77 -17.61 -7.11
C GLU A 425 13.49 -16.35 -6.62
N ALA A 426 14.83 -16.30 -6.67
CA ALA A 426 15.64 -15.12 -6.32
C ALA A 426 15.27 -13.86 -7.13
N SER A 427 14.74 -14.04 -8.34
CA SER A 427 14.19 -12.97 -9.19
C SER A 427 12.93 -12.28 -8.60
N SER A 428 12.36 -12.81 -7.52
CA SER A 428 11.14 -12.30 -6.87
C SER A 428 11.40 -11.21 -5.82
N ASN A 429 12.65 -10.83 -5.59
CA ASN A 429 13.02 -9.82 -4.58
C ASN A 429 12.28 -8.49 -4.81
N GLY A 430 11.73 -7.92 -3.74
CA GLY A 430 10.89 -6.71 -3.78
C GLY A 430 9.40 -6.93 -4.10
N LEU A 431 8.99 -8.16 -4.45
CA LEU A 431 7.57 -8.53 -4.48
C LEU A 431 7.04 -8.84 -3.09
N ASN A 432 5.72 -8.77 -2.93
CA ASN A 432 5.02 -8.97 -1.66
C ASN A 432 4.10 -10.19 -1.73
N PHE A 433 4.29 -11.13 -0.80
CA PHE A 433 3.47 -12.31 -0.62
C PHE A 433 2.84 -12.33 0.76
N GLU A 434 1.58 -12.76 0.86
CA GLU A 434 0.87 -12.80 2.13
C GLU A 434 0.01 -14.06 2.28
N LEU A 435 0.09 -14.70 3.45
CA LEU A 435 -0.74 -15.83 3.87
C LEU A 435 -1.60 -15.40 5.07
N VAL A 436 -2.92 -15.55 4.99
CA VAL A 436 -3.86 -15.08 6.04
C VAL A 436 -4.89 -16.14 6.40
N ASN A 437 -5.12 -16.40 7.70
CA ASN A 437 -6.21 -17.26 8.20
C ASN A 437 -6.18 -18.71 7.65
N LEU A 438 -5.00 -19.33 7.56
CA LEU A 438 -4.80 -20.68 7.02
C LEU A 438 -4.35 -21.69 8.08
N THR A 439 -4.79 -22.94 7.96
CA THR A 439 -4.15 -24.07 8.64
C THR A 439 -3.27 -24.82 7.64
N ILE A 440 -1.98 -24.97 7.93
CA ILE A 440 -0.96 -25.58 7.09
C ILE A 440 -0.45 -26.83 7.81
N THR A 441 -0.77 -28.01 7.29
CA THR A 441 -0.54 -29.26 8.02
C THR A 441 0.07 -30.38 7.18
N ASN A 442 0.81 -31.29 7.81
CA ASN A 442 1.40 -32.48 7.21
C ASN A 442 2.28 -32.18 5.97
N PHE A 443 2.86 -30.99 5.85
CA PHE A 443 3.86 -30.71 4.82
C PHE A 443 5.23 -31.25 5.24
N LYS A 444 6.10 -31.49 4.25
CA LYS A 444 7.47 -31.92 4.42
C LYS A 444 8.41 -31.06 3.56
N SER A 445 9.49 -30.53 4.15
CA SER A 445 10.52 -29.78 3.40
C SER A 445 11.17 -30.65 2.31
N GLN A 446 11.68 -30.02 1.24
CA GLN A 446 12.35 -30.77 0.16
C GLN A 446 13.78 -31.18 0.51
N SER A 447 14.39 -30.57 1.51
CA SER A 447 15.80 -30.76 1.84
C SER A 447 16.09 -30.58 3.33
N ASN A 448 17.20 -31.19 3.74
CA ASN A 448 17.80 -31.11 5.08
C ASN A 448 19.22 -30.49 5.03
N GLY A 449 19.58 -29.79 3.94
CA GLY A 449 20.91 -29.23 3.70
C GLY A 449 21.43 -28.27 4.78
N TYR A 450 22.74 -28.02 4.77
CA TYR A 450 23.40 -26.99 5.60
C TYR A 450 23.57 -25.67 4.83
N ASP A 451 23.82 -25.74 3.53
CA ASP A 451 24.06 -24.59 2.67
C ASP A 451 22.77 -23.94 2.16
N LYS A 452 22.88 -22.63 1.90
CA LYS A 452 21.85 -21.73 1.38
C LYS A 452 21.08 -22.32 0.18
N ASP A 453 21.83 -22.79 -0.82
CA ASP A 453 21.26 -23.24 -2.09
C ASP A 453 20.49 -24.57 -1.99
N ASP A 454 20.80 -25.37 -0.97
CA ASP A 454 20.14 -26.66 -0.72
C ASP A 454 18.93 -26.55 0.23
N ASN A 455 18.83 -25.54 1.11
CA ASN A 455 17.81 -25.50 2.17
C ASN A 455 16.42 -25.00 1.71
N ILE A 456 15.65 -25.89 1.08
CA ILE A 456 14.27 -25.63 0.63
C ILE A 456 13.26 -26.07 1.70
N GLY A 457 12.72 -25.08 2.43
CA GLY A 457 11.67 -25.29 3.42
C GLY A 457 10.30 -25.58 2.82
N ILE A 458 9.29 -25.72 3.68
CA ILE A 458 7.89 -25.86 3.25
C ILE A 458 7.40 -24.57 2.58
N ILE A 459 7.81 -23.43 3.12
CA ILE A 459 7.73 -22.11 2.53
C ILE A 459 9.16 -21.65 2.26
N HIS A 460 9.52 -21.42 1.01
CA HIS A 460 10.85 -20.96 0.61
C HIS A 460 10.74 -19.65 -0.16
N THR A 461 11.38 -18.58 0.33
CA THR A 461 11.20 -17.23 -0.22
C THR A 461 12.46 -16.38 -0.30
N TYR A 462 12.53 -15.60 -1.38
CA TYR A 462 13.46 -14.50 -1.65
C TYR A 462 12.73 -13.16 -1.75
N ALA A 463 11.48 -13.09 -1.30
CA ALA A 463 10.57 -11.97 -1.47
C ALA A 463 9.95 -11.57 -0.13
N ASN A 464 9.38 -10.38 -0.04
CA ASN A 464 8.77 -9.93 1.21
C ASN A 464 7.55 -10.79 1.53
N MET A 465 7.50 -11.33 2.75
CA MET A 465 6.50 -12.29 3.14
C MET A 465 5.82 -11.91 4.45
N LYS A 466 4.48 -11.95 4.45
CA LYS A 466 3.65 -11.74 5.64
C LYS A 466 2.82 -12.98 5.93
N ILE A 467 2.84 -13.45 7.17
CA ILE A 467 2.09 -14.62 7.62
C ILE A 467 1.26 -14.18 8.83
N ASN A 468 -0.06 -14.05 8.63
CA ASN A 468 -0.99 -13.48 9.60
C ASN A 468 -2.04 -14.52 10.00
N ASN A 469 -2.24 -14.78 11.30
CA ASN A 469 -3.30 -15.67 11.79
C ASN A 469 -3.22 -17.10 11.22
N CYS A 470 -2.02 -17.68 11.09
CA CYS A 470 -1.84 -19.00 10.47
C CYS A 470 -1.46 -20.08 11.50
N ASN A 471 -2.01 -21.29 11.32
CA ASN A 471 -1.76 -22.45 12.17
C ASN A 471 -0.91 -23.50 11.43
N PHE A 472 0.35 -23.67 11.83
CA PHE A 472 1.25 -24.71 11.32
C PHE A 472 1.21 -25.93 12.26
N ILE A 473 0.74 -27.09 11.76
CA ILE A 473 0.46 -28.27 12.58
C ILE A 473 1.04 -29.56 11.98
N ASN A 474 1.83 -30.31 12.74
CA ASN A 474 2.36 -31.63 12.33
C ASN A 474 3.17 -31.60 11.01
N ASN A 475 3.92 -30.53 10.76
CA ASN A 475 4.81 -30.44 9.60
C ASN A 475 6.22 -30.97 9.92
N LEU A 476 7.00 -31.33 8.90
CA LEU A 476 8.33 -31.93 9.05
C LEU A 476 9.40 -31.24 8.19
N GLY A 477 10.55 -30.95 8.77
CA GLY A 477 11.62 -30.17 8.15
C GLY A 477 11.46 -28.67 8.39
N SER A 478 12.39 -27.86 7.88
CA SER A 478 12.34 -26.40 8.09
C SER A 478 11.07 -25.79 7.49
N ILE A 479 10.22 -25.16 8.33
CA ILE A 479 8.91 -24.65 7.89
C ILE A 479 9.09 -23.46 6.95
N ILE A 480 9.91 -22.47 7.33
CA ILE A 480 10.13 -21.24 6.56
C ILE A 480 11.62 -21.07 6.30
N THR A 481 11.99 -20.84 5.04
CA THR A 481 13.35 -20.45 4.63
C THR A 481 13.31 -19.10 3.88
N ASN A 482 14.13 -18.14 4.34
CA ASN A 482 14.04 -16.70 4.00
C ASN A 482 15.43 -16.16 3.62
N PHE A 483 15.56 -15.48 2.48
CA PHE A 483 16.87 -15.22 1.84
C PHE A 483 17.04 -13.82 1.22
N ASP A 484 18.27 -13.31 1.24
CA ASP A 484 18.80 -12.21 0.40
C ASP A 484 18.00 -10.89 0.45
N GLY A 485 17.91 -10.29 1.64
CA GLY A 485 17.26 -8.99 1.85
C GLY A 485 15.73 -9.02 1.85
N SER A 486 15.12 -10.20 1.80
CA SER A 486 13.67 -10.36 2.01
C SER A 486 13.26 -10.01 3.43
N ASN A 487 12.11 -9.35 3.56
CA ASN A 487 11.50 -9.01 4.85
C ASN A 487 10.39 -10.02 5.18
N LEU A 488 10.60 -10.85 6.21
CA LEU A 488 9.62 -11.80 6.73
C LEU A 488 8.97 -11.27 8.00
N ILE A 489 7.64 -11.20 8.02
CA ILE A 489 6.84 -10.87 9.21
C ILE A 489 5.84 -11.99 9.48
N ILE A 490 5.98 -12.64 10.63
CA ILE A 490 5.02 -13.61 11.17
C ILE A 490 4.27 -12.92 12.31
N ASN A 491 2.95 -12.98 12.30
CA ASN A 491 2.11 -12.35 13.31
C ASN A 491 0.93 -13.25 13.72
N ASN A 492 0.61 -13.27 15.01
CA ASN A 492 -0.55 -13.94 15.59
C ASN A 492 -0.72 -15.40 15.10
N SER A 493 0.39 -16.13 15.00
CA SER A 493 0.45 -17.45 14.35
C SER A 493 0.88 -18.54 15.32
N LEU A 494 0.35 -19.75 15.12
CA LEU A 494 0.54 -20.90 15.99
C LEU A 494 1.34 -21.98 15.28
N PHE A 495 2.44 -22.43 15.88
CA PHE A 495 3.26 -23.54 15.41
C PHE A 495 3.21 -24.66 16.45
N THR A 496 2.53 -25.77 16.15
CA THR A 496 2.41 -26.93 17.06
C THR A 496 2.93 -28.21 16.42
N HIS A 497 3.81 -28.94 17.13
CA HIS A 497 4.34 -30.24 16.71
C HIS A 497 4.98 -30.23 15.31
N ASN A 498 5.67 -29.15 14.98
CA ASN A 498 6.41 -29.03 13.73
C ASN A 498 7.85 -29.49 13.97
N ASP A 499 8.21 -30.68 13.52
CA ASP A 499 9.52 -31.25 13.80
C ASP A 499 10.57 -30.83 12.75
N ASP A 500 11.81 -30.61 13.17
CA ASP A 500 12.99 -30.24 12.36
C ASP A 500 13.08 -28.77 11.87
N GLY A 501 12.50 -27.86 12.66
CA GLY A 501 12.82 -26.42 12.68
C GLY A 501 11.75 -25.50 12.09
N ILE A 502 11.56 -24.31 12.68
CA ILE A 502 10.53 -23.33 12.24
C ILE A 502 11.08 -22.36 11.20
N LEU A 503 12.23 -21.71 11.48
CA LEU A 503 12.76 -20.63 10.65
C LEU A 503 14.24 -20.84 10.35
N TYR A 504 14.63 -20.58 9.11
CA TYR A 504 16.01 -20.38 8.69
C TYR A 504 16.06 -19.10 7.82
N SER A 505 16.61 -18.03 8.39
CA SER A 505 16.86 -16.76 7.69
C SER A 505 18.34 -16.64 7.34
N TYR A 506 18.65 -16.19 6.13
CA TYR A 506 20.02 -16.04 5.65
C TYR A 506 20.16 -14.73 4.86
N ASP A 507 20.99 -13.81 5.34
CA ASP A 507 21.15 -12.46 4.80
C ASP A 507 19.80 -11.71 4.68
N ALA A 508 18.85 -11.97 5.59
CA ALA A 508 17.47 -11.52 5.48
C ALA A 508 16.80 -11.21 6.83
N TYR A 509 15.96 -10.18 6.85
CA TYR A 509 15.28 -9.65 8.03
C TYR A 509 14.04 -10.48 8.38
N ALA A 510 13.88 -10.84 9.66
CA ALA A 510 12.77 -11.66 10.11
C ALA A 510 12.20 -11.20 11.47
N CYS A 511 10.87 -11.17 11.58
CA CYS A 511 10.15 -10.86 12.81
C CYS A 511 9.06 -11.89 13.12
N ILE A 512 8.89 -12.21 14.41
CA ILE A 512 7.84 -13.06 14.94
C ILE A 512 7.12 -12.30 16.06
N TYR A 513 5.85 -11.97 15.82
CA TYR A 513 5.00 -11.17 16.70
C TYR A 513 3.81 -11.98 17.22
N ASN A 514 3.42 -11.79 18.48
CA ASN A 514 2.15 -12.28 19.05
C ASN A 514 1.92 -13.79 18.85
N SER A 515 2.97 -14.61 18.75
CA SER A 515 2.89 -15.97 18.22
C SER A 515 3.22 -17.04 19.27
N ILE A 516 2.86 -18.29 18.99
CA ILE A 516 3.13 -19.42 19.88
C ILE A 516 3.84 -20.53 19.09
N ILE A 517 5.02 -20.92 19.53
CA ILE A 517 5.79 -22.08 19.06
C ILE A 517 5.77 -23.11 20.19
N ASN A 518 5.15 -24.27 19.97
CA ASN A 518 4.91 -25.27 21.00
C ASN A 518 5.23 -26.70 20.52
N GLY A 519 6.09 -27.41 21.26
CA GLY A 519 6.30 -28.85 21.07
C GLY A 519 7.07 -29.24 19.81
N THR A 520 7.92 -28.36 19.29
CA THR A 520 8.81 -28.63 18.14
C THR A 520 9.98 -29.53 18.56
N LYS A 521 10.21 -30.65 17.87
CA LYS A 521 11.43 -31.45 18.06
C LYS A 521 12.49 -31.10 17.03
N ASN A 522 13.73 -30.87 17.44
CA ASN A 522 14.86 -30.72 16.53
C ASN A 522 15.52 -32.08 16.27
N LEU A 523 15.46 -32.57 15.02
CA LEU A 523 15.93 -33.90 14.64
C LEU A 523 17.37 -33.90 14.10
N ASN A 524 17.90 -32.75 13.69
CA ASN A 524 19.18 -32.62 12.97
C ASN A 524 20.20 -31.71 13.66
N GLN A 525 20.23 -31.67 15.00
CA GLN A 525 21.21 -30.91 15.82
C GLN A 525 21.23 -29.38 15.60
N ARG A 526 20.12 -28.78 15.19
CA ARG A 526 20.04 -27.37 14.74
C ARG A 526 19.39 -26.45 15.77
N GLY A 527 19.43 -25.14 15.54
CA GLY A 527 18.44 -24.22 16.09
C GLY A 527 17.03 -24.48 15.53
N ILE A 528 15.99 -24.22 16.33
CA ILE A 528 14.59 -24.18 15.87
C ILE A 528 14.34 -22.94 15.01
N ILE A 529 14.92 -21.81 15.44
CA ILE A 529 15.06 -20.58 14.68
C ILE A 529 16.54 -20.38 14.40
N ARG A 530 16.91 -20.20 13.14
CA ARG A 530 18.29 -20.00 12.68
C ARG A 530 18.40 -18.72 11.88
N ALA A 531 19.41 -17.90 12.15
CA ALA A 531 19.65 -16.65 11.44
C ALA A 531 21.15 -16.50 11.09
N TYR A 532 21.45 -16.22 9.81
CA TYR A 532 22.81 -16.05 9.30
C TYR A 532 22.98 -14.67 8.63
N GLN A 533 24.12 -14.04 8.87
CA GLN A 533 24.60 -12.84 8.18
C GLN A 533 25.96 -13.13 7.56
N HIS A 534 26.09 -12.85 6.26
CA HIS A 534 27.30 -13.04 5.49
C HIS A 534 27.64 -11.80 4.65
N SER A 535 26.63 -11.13 4.10
CA SER A 535 26.79 -10.10 3.06
C SER A 535 26.02 -8.80 3.32
N PHE A 536 25.00 -8.81 4.19
CA PHE A 536 24.09 -7.68 4.41
C PHE A 536 24.11 -7.16 5.84
N ASP A 537 24.53 -5.91 6.02
CA ASP A 537 24.73 -5.26 7.33
C ASP A 537 23.42 -5.05 8.13
N ASP A 538 22.26 -4.99 7.48
CA ASP A 538 20.94 -4.77 8.10
C ASP A 538 20.19 -6.08 8.45
N THR A 539 20.90 -7.21 8.61
CA THR A 539 20.30 -8.50 8.97
C THR A 539 19.95 -8.54 10.46
N LYS A 540 18.67 -8.78 10.80
CA LYS A 540 18.18 -8.78 12.19
C LYS A 540 17.04 -9.79 12.41
N LEU A 541 16.99 -10.37 13.61
CA LEU A 541 15.89 -11.19 14.10
C LEU A 541 15.16 -10.46 15.24
N VAL A 542 13.82 -10.45 15.21
CA VAL A 542 12.98 -9.90 16.30
C VAL A 542 11.95 -10.95 16.73
N ILE A 543 11.89 -11.23 18.03
CA ILE A 543 10.90 -12.08 18.69
C ILE A 543 10.18 -11.20 19.71
N ASP A 544 8.87 -10.99 19.51
CA ASP A 544 8.10 -10.01 20.27
C ASP A 544 6.72 -10.57 20.63
N ASN A 545 6.30 -10.39 21.89
CA ASN A 545 5.10 -10.94 22.51
C ASN A 545 4.86 -12.43 22.13
N THR A 546 5.91 -13.24 22.16
CA THR A 546 5.93 -14.58 21.56
C THR A 546 6.34 -15.65 22.57
N SER A 547 5.62 -16.76 22.59
CA SER A 547 5.88 -17.89 23.48
C SER A 547 6.55 -19.05 22.73
N ILE A 548 7.72 -19.52 23.18
CA ILE A 548 8.45 -20.67 22.64
C ILE A 548 8.59 -21.72 23.73
N ILE A 549 7.78 -22.79 23.65
CA ILE A 549 7.59 -23.74 24.76
C ILE A 549 7.67 -25.21 24.36
N ASN A 550 7.99 -26.08 25.33
CA ASN A 550 7.98 -27.55 25.22
C ASN A 550 8.85 -28.14 24.10
N SER A 551 9.80 -27.39 23.55
CA SER A 551 10.61 -27.82 22.42
C SER A 551 11.73 -28.76 22.86
N LYS A 552 12.19 -29.68 21.99
CA LYS A 552 13.08 -30.79 22.39
C LYS A 552 14.17 -31.05 21.35
N GLY A 553 15.43 -31.12 21.76
CA GLY A 553 16.52 -31.64 20.93
C GLY A 553 16.58 -33.17 20.96
N ASP A 554 16.83 -33.81 19.82
CA ASP A 554 17.08 -35.27 19.78
C ASP A 554 18.52 -35.60 20.25
N TYR A 555 18.62 -36.61 21.11
CA TYR A 555 19.85 -37.16 21.67
C TYR A 555 20.51 -38.23 20.77
N SER A 556 19.81 -38.73 19.75
CA SER A 556 20.16 -39.99 19.04
C SER A 556 21.31 -39.90 18.01
N SER A 557 21.97 -38.74 17.91
CA SER A 557 23.00 -38.47 16.90
C SER A 557 24.40 -38.98 17.29
N LEU A 558 25.21 -39.39 16.30
CA LEU A 558 26.53 -40.03 16.49
C LEU A 558 27.56 -39.25 17.32
N PHE A 559 27.31 -37.96 17.58
CA PHE A 559 28.23 -37.04 18.26
C PHE A 559 27.72 -36.55 19.63
N GLY A 560 26.49 -36.89 20.03
CA GLY A 560 25.99 -36.64 21.40
C GLY A 560 25.73 -35.17 21.77
N ILE A 561 25.46 -34.30 20.78
CA ILE A 561 25.15 -32.87 20.99
C ILE A 561 23.67 -32.64 20.65
N MET A 562 22.91 -32.01 21.56
CA MET A 562 21.52 -31.61 21.32
C MET A 562 21.46 -30.26 20.57
N GLY A 563 20.36 -29.99 19.85
CA GLY A 563 20.12 -28.70 19.20
C GLY A 563 19.77 -27.57 20.18
N SER A 564 19.49 -26.37 19.65
CA SER A 564 19.12 -25.16 20.42
C SER A 564 17.70 -24.65 20.08
N VAL A 565 17.16 -23.71 20.86
CA VAL A 565 15.96 -22.96 20.45
C VAL A 565 16.33 -21.95 19.36
N MET A 566 17.31 -21.07 19.60
CA MET A 566 17.84 -20.13 18.61
C MET A 566 19.32 -20.40 18.29
N GLU A 567 19.70 -20.16 17.04
CA GLU A 567 21.07 -20.27 16.53
C GLU A 567 21.38 -19.04 15.66
N LEU A 568 22.32 -18.20 16.10
CA LEU A 568 22.64 -16.91 15.49
C LEU A 568 24.06 -16.90 14.93
N HIS A 569 24.24 -16.55 13.66
CA HIS A 569 25.55 -16.44 13.00
C HIS A 569 25.73 -15.01 12.50
N GLY A 570 26.31 -14.15 13.34
CA GLY A 570 26.52 -12.72 13.07
C GLY A 570 25.28 -11.83 13.16
N VAL A 571 24.08 -12.40 13.34
CA VAL A 571 22.80 -11.67 13.33
C VAL A 571 22.43 -11.14 14.71
N ASP A 572 22.24 -9.82 14.81
CA ASP A 572 21.67 -9.19 16.01
C ASP A 572 20.21 -9.64 16.25
N CYS A 573 19.86 -9.88 17.52
CA CYS A 573 18.56 -10.42 17.93
C CYS A 573 17.91 -9.58 19.04
N GLU A 574 16.61 -9.35 18.93
CA GLU A 574 15.78 -8.73 19.97
C GLU A 574 14.70 -9.70 20.45
N ILE A 575 14.55 -9.83 21.77
CA ILE A 575 13.55 -10.65 22.45
C ILE A 575 12.79 -9.74 23.42
N ILE A 576 11.51 -9.48 23.12
CA ILE A 576 10.69 -8.47 23.81
C ILE A 576 9.37 -9.12 24.24
N ASP A 577 8.90 -8.84 25.46
CA ASP A 577 7.61 -9.32 25.99
C ASP A 577 7.36 -10.83 25.83
N SER A 578 8.43 -11.64 25.78
CA SER A 578 8.40 -13.02 25.26
C SER A 578 8.73 -14.07 26.32
N SER A 579 8.22 -15.29 26.15
CA SER A 579 8.40 -16.40 27.10
C SER A 579 9.04 -17.61 26.43
N ILE A 580 10.25 -17.97 26.86
CA ILE A 580 11.00 -19.13 26.37
C ILE A 580 11.09 -20.15 27.52
N ALA A 581 10.22 -21.16 27.51
CA ALA A 581 10.02 -22.02 28.68
C ALA A 581 9.94 -23.53 28.37
N ASP A 582 10.31 -24.38 29.33
CA ASP A 582 10.16 -25.85 29.27
C ASP A 582 10.84 -26.50 28.05
N ASN A 583 11.94 -25.91 27.55
CA ASN A 583 12.64 -26.37 26.36
C ASN A 583 13.80 -27.31 26.74
N ASN A 584 13.69 -28.58 26.34
CA ASN A 584 14.70 -29.61 26.58
C ASN A 584 15.74 -29.63 25.43
N VAL A 585 16.62 -28.63 25.42
CA VAL A 585 17.64 -28.35 24.38
C VAL A 585 19.06 -28.26 25.00
N ALA A 586 20.12 -28.15 24.20
CA ALA A 586 21.48 -27.89 24.73
C ALA A 586 21.67 -26.44 25.18
N SER A 587 20.99 -25.50 24.53
CA SER A 587 21.01 -24.06 24.85
C SER A 587 19.75 -23.42 24.30
N ASP A 588 19.22 -22.42 24.98
CA ASP A 588 18.11 -21.61 24.48
C ASP A 588 18.60 -20.68 23.35
N ILE A 589 19.83 -20.15 23.46
CA ILE A 589 20.51 -19.47 22.34
C ILE A 589 21.96 -19.95 22.23
N ILE A 590 22.37 -20.31 21.02
CA ILE A 590 23.78 -20.47 20.64
C ILE A 590 24.13 -19.42 19.58
N ALA A 591 25.34 -18.86 19.64
CA ALA A 591 25.78 -17.82 18.71
C ALA A 591 27.14 -18.10 18.05
N TYR A 592 27.43 -17.39 16.97
CA TYR A 592 28.69 -17.38 16.25
C TYR A 592 28.92 -16.00 15.64
N PHE A 593 30.17 -15.58 15.48
CA PHE A 593 30.53 -14.27 14.89
C PHE A 593 30.00 -13.04 15.66
N ASN A 594 29.81 -13.20 16.97
CA ASN A 594 29.65 -12.12 17.96
C ASN A 594 28.42 -11.20 17.80
N PRO A 595 27.19 -11.74 17.72
CA PRO A 595 25.98 -10.93 17.65
C PRO A 595 25.63 -10.27 18.99
N SER A 596 24.90 -9.17 18.91
CA SER A 596 24.21 -8.53 20.03
C SER A 596 22.86 -9.19 20.27
N VAL A 597 22.55 -9.51 21.53
CA VAL A 597 21.25 -10.02 21.95
C VAL A 597 20.67 -9.06 23.00
N LEU A 598 19.55 -8.45 22.65
CA LEU A 598 18.75 -7.59 23.52
C LEU A 598 17.55 -8.38 24.04
N ILE A 599 17.36 -8.38 25.36
CA ILE A 599 16.25 -9.07 26.02
C ILE A 599 15.53 -8.07 26.93
N ILE A 600 14.23 -7.86 26.72
CA ILE A 600 13.41 -6.90 27.46
C ILE A 600 12.12 -7.57 27.91
N ASN A 601 11.73 -7.41 29.18
CA ASN A 601 10.42 -7.84 29.73
C ASN A 601 10.06 -9.30 29.38
N SER A 602 11.07 -10.16 29.32
CA SER A 602 10.98 -11.53 28.82
C SER A 602 11.39 -12.56 29.88
N THR A 603 10.81 -13.75 29.83
CA THR A 603 11.04 -14.84 30.80
C THR A 603 11.69 -16.05 30.14
N PHE A 604 12.72 -16.59 30.79
CA PHE A 604 13.41 -17.82 30.42
C PHE A 604 13.27 -18.83 31.57
N ALA A 605 12.50 -19.90 31.37
CA ALA A 605 12.14 -20.84 32.44
C ALA A 605 12.40 -22.31 32.08
N ASN A 606 12.89 -23.12 33.03
CA ASN A 606 13.12 -24.56 32.82
C ASN A 606 13.97 -24.91 31.57
N GLY A 607 14.88 -24.01 31.18
CA GLY A 607 15.75 -24.11 30.01
C GLY A 607 17.19 -24.50 30.33
N SER A 608 18.06 -24.26 29.34
CA SER A 608 19.46 -24.70 29.30
C SER A 608 20.49 -23.58 29.07
N GLY A 609 20.05 -22.33 28.97
CA GLY A 609 20.93 -21.14 28.98
C GLY A 609 21.61 -20.85 27.64
N PHE A 610 22.73 -20.12 27.68
CA PHE A 610 23.34 -19.50 26.50
C PHE A 610 24.75 -20.03 26.23
N SER A 611 25.14 -20.10 24.95
CA SER A 611 26.46 -20.59 24.53
C SER A 611 27.11 -19.75 23.43
N ASN A 612 28.46 -19.77 23.44
CA ASN A 612 29.38 -19.00 22.59
C ASN A 612 29.34 -17.47 22.80
N GLU A 613 30.22 -16.73 22.09
CA GLU A 613 30.51 -15.30 22.35
C GLU A 613 29.35 -14.35 21.99
N ILE A 614 28.38 -14.17 22.88
CA ILE A 614 27.27 -13.21 22.73
C ILE A 614 27.64 -11.86 23.37
N LYS A 615 27.07 -10.76 22.88
CA LYS A 615 27.01 -9.47 23.60
C LYS A 615 25.60 -9.25 24.14
N PHE A 616 25.43 -9.30 25.46
CA PHE A 616 24.12 -9.19 26.13
C PHE A 616 23.76 -7.77 26.59
N ASN A 617 22.51 -7.39 26.35
CA ASN A 617 21.81 -6.34 27.09
C ASN A 617 20.46 -6.91 27.54
N VAL A 618 20.26 -7.06 28.85
CA VAL A 618 19.08 -7.69 29.45
C VAL A 618 18.44 -6.72 30.44
N GLN A 619 17.12 -6.51 30.30
CA GLN A 619 16.37 -5.49 31.03
C GLN A 619 15.02 -6.02 31.49
N ASN A 620 14.65 -5.81 32.76
CA ASN A 620 13.32 -6.15 33.30
C ASN A 620 12.91 -7.62 33.07
N SER A 621 13.84 -8.56 33.16
CA SER A 621 13.70 -9.92 32.63
C SER A 621 13.98 -11.00 33.67
N SER A 622 13.42 -12.20 33.50
CA SER A 622 13.49 -13.25 34.54
C SER A 622 14.06 -14.57 34.04
N PHE A 623 14.99 -15.14 34.79
CA PHE A 623 15.58 -16.47 34.61
C PHE A 623 15.19 -17.36 35.77
N ILE A 624 14.24 -18.26 35.55
CA ILE A 624 13.54 -19.02 36.60
C ILE A 624 13.72 -20.53 36.41
N GLU A 625 13.97 -21.27 37.48
CA GLU A 625 14.06 -22.75 37.53
C GLU A 625 15.10 -23.42 36.60
N ASN A 626 15.94 -22.68 35.88
CA ASN A 626 16.93 -23.25 34.94
C ASN A 626 17.98 -24.10 35.67
N LYS A 627 18.49 -25.17 35.04
CA LYS A 627 19.31 -26.18 35.75
C LYS A 627 20.77 -25.78 35.99
N ASP A 628 21.34 -24.97 35.10
CA ASP A 628 22.68 -24.38 35.19
C ASP A 628 22.72 -23.31 34.08
N LEU A 629 22.85 -22.03 34.44
CA LEU A 629 22.73 -20.93 33.48
C LEU A 629 24.13 -20.41 33.12
N LEU A 630 24.51 -20.44 31.84
CA LEU A 630 25.75 -19.86 31.35
C LEU A 630 25.44 -18.65 30.46
N PHE A 631 26.09 -17.52 30.74
CA PHE A 631 26.20 -16.37 29.85
C PHE A 631 27.63 -16.35 29.27
N ALA A 632 27.80 -17.01 28.14
CA ALA A 632 29.04 -16.97 27.39
C ALA A 632 29.14 -15.63 26.63
N CYS A 633 30.18 -14.85 26.89
CA CYS A 633 30.40 -13.56 26.23
C CYS A 633 31.86 -13.42 25.79
N SER A 634 32.14 -12.56 24.81
CA SER A 634 33.52 -12.25 24.42
C SER A 634 34.22 -11.38 25.47
N ASN A 635 35.54 -11.55 25.57
CA ASN A 635 36.40 -10.82 26.51
C ASN A 635 36.55 -9.32 26.22
N SER A 636 35.98 -8.82 25.12
CA SER A 636 36.00 -7.41 24.69
C SER A 636 34.67 -6.67 24.88
N TYR A 637 33.58 -7.35 25.22
CA TYR A 637 32.25 -6.74 25.33
C TYR A 637 31.88 -6.35 26.76
N GLU A 638 31.25 -5.18 26.88
CA GLU A 638 30.48 -4.77 28.03
C GLU A 638 29.08 -5.41 27.94
N ASN A 639 28.73 -6.21 28.94
CA ASN A 639 27.45 -6.91 29.03
C ASN A 639 26.64 -6.35 30.20
N THR A 640 25.36 -6.08 29.97
CA THR A 640 24.49 -5.37 30.92
C THR A 640 23.28 -6.22 31.29
N PHE A 641 23.02 -6.31 32.59
CA PHE A 641 21.88 -6.99 33.21
C PHE A 641 21.30 -6.01 34.23
N ASP A 642 20.20 -5.35 33.87
CA ASP A 642 19.52 -4.36 34.71
C ASP A 642 18.12 -4.87 35.06
N SER A 643 17.75 -4.82 36.33
CA SER A 643 16.40 -5.19 36.79
C SER A 643 16.06 -6.64 36.41
N VAL A 644 17.03 -7.56 36.55
CA VAL A 644 16.93 -8.98 36.16
C VAL A 644 16.70 -9.87 37.38
N LEU A 645 15.82 -10.87 37.26
CA LEU A 645 15.64 -11.92 38.29
C LEU A 645 16.45 -13.17 37.92
N PHE A 646 17.28 -13.64 38.84
CA PHE A 646 17.99 -14.91 38.77
C PHE A 646 17.54 -15.79 39.94
N GLU A 647 16.68 -16.77 39.65
CA GLU A 647 16.16 -17.76 40.61
C GLU A 647 16.09 -19.14 39.95
N ASN A 648 17.20 -19.88 40.00
CA ASN A 648 17.44 -21.07 39.20
C ASN A 648 17.71 -22.30 40.08
N ASN A 649 17.55 -23.49 39.50
CA ASN A 649 17.82 -24.76 40.18
C ASN A 649 19.32 -25.15 40.12
N GLY A 650 20.22 -24.17 39.99
CA GLY A 650 21.66 -24.38 39.78
C GLY A 650 22.48 -23.09 39.74
N HIS A 651 23.71 -23.15 39.20
CA HIS A 651 24.63 -22.01 39.24
C HIS A 651 24.44 -21.09 38.03
N VAL A 652 24.51 -19.77 38.25
CA VAL A 652 24.59 -18.77 37.18
C VAL A 652 26.05 -18.42 36.94
N LYS A 653 26.52 -18.57 35.70
CA LYS A 653 27.93 -18.45 35.31
C LYS A 653 28.07 -17.39 34.23
N PHE A 654 28.96 -16.41 34.43
CA PHE A 654 29.29 -15.41 33.42
C PHE A 654 30.72 -15.59 32.93
N ASN A 655 30.95 -15.42 31.62
CA ASN A 655 32.26 -15.40 30.99
C ASN A 655 32.42 -14.08 30.22
N GLY A 656 33.54 -13.38 30.44
CA GLY A 656 33.80 -12.06 29.84
C GLY A 656 34.41 -11.06 30.84
N ASN A 657 35.18 -10.07 30.35
CA ASN A 657 35.96 -9.17 31.22
C ASN A 657 35.21 -7.92 31.71
N GLN A 658 34.04 -7.60 31.16
CA GLN A 658 33.22 -6.43 31.53
C GLN A 658 31.76 -6.87 31.69
N ILE A 659 31.34 -6.98 32.96
CA ILE A 659 30.00 -7.47 33.33
C ILE A 659 29.40 -6.48 34.33
N ASN A 660 28.22 -5.97 33.99
CA ASN A 660 27.47 -5.02 34.79
C ASN A 660 26.11 -5.64 35.16
N ILE A 661 25.98 -6.12 36.39
CA ILE A 661 24.71 -6.60 36.96
C ILE A 661 24.29 -5.57 37.99
N VAL A 662 23.15 -4.92 37.79
CA VAL A 662 22.62 -3.86 38.66
C VAL A 662 21.12 -4.01 38.83
N ASN A 663 20.59 -3.48 39.94
CA ASN A 663 19.16 -3.50 40.27
C ASN A 663 18.52 -4.89 40.19
N SER A 664 19.30 -5.98 40.28
CA SER A 664 18.85 -7.34 39.95
C SER A 664 18.60 -8.16 41.23
N GLY A 665 17.63 -9.08 41.16
CA GLY A 665 17.35 -10.05 42.22
C GLY A 665 18.17 -11.32 42.02
N ILE A 666 19.04 -11.65 42.97
CA ILE A 666 19.97 -12.78 42.87
C ILE A 666 19.70 -13.77 44.00
N TYR A 667 19.08 -14.89 43.64
CA TYR A 667 18.81 -16.02 44.53
C TYR A 667 19.84 -17.16 44.36
N ASP A 668 20.66 -17.08 43.31
CA ASP A 668 21.60 -18.12 42.87
C ASP A 668 23.07 -17.86 43.24
N ASP A 669 23.84 -18.94 43.29
CA ASP A 669 25.31 -18.91 43.27
C ASP A 669 25.83 -18.35 41.93
N ILE A 670 26.31 -17.10 41.93
CA ILE A 670 26.97 -16.49 40.75
C ILE A 670 28.48 -16.80 40.72
N GLY A 671 28.96 -17.32 39.58
CA GLY A 671 30.37 -17.55 39.29
C GLY A 671 30.88 -16.81 38.04
N PHE A 672 32.15 -16.39 38.07
CA PHE A 672 32.82 -15.73 36.94
C PHE A 672 34.00 -16.57 36.43
N TYR A 673 34.07 -16.80 35.12
CA TYR A 673 35.03 -17.70 34.47
C TYR A 673 35.75 -17.01 33.29
N GLY A 674 36.87 -17.59 32.83
CA GLY A 674 37.62 -17.11 31.65
C GLY A 674 38.49 -15.85 31.84
N LEU A 675 38.53 -15.31 33.07
CA LEU A 675 39.11 -14.00 33.40
C LEU A 675 40.65 -14.00 33.37
N ALA A 676 41.22 -13.38 32.33
CA ALA A 676 42.66 -13.46 32.02
C ALA A 676 43.49 -12.21 32.38
N SER A 677 42.92 -11.13 32.93
CA SER A 677 43.63 -9.86 33.13
C SER A 677 43.31 -9.14 34.44
N ALA A 678 44.23 -8.28 34.90
CA ALA A 678 44.05 -7.41 36.06
C ALA A 678 43.14 -6.18 35.80
N ASN A 679 42.67 -5.99 34.56
CA ASN A 679 41.83 -4.85 34.14
C ASN A 679 40.35 -5.20 34.03
N ASN A 680 39.96 -6.39 34.45
CA ASN A 680 38.58 -6.86 34.41
C ASN A 680 37.71 -6.04 35.36
N LYS A 681 36.52 -5.63 34.91
CA LYS A 681 35.57 -4.81 35.68
C LYS A 681 34.27 -5.57 35.84
N ILE A 682 33.96 -5.91 37.09
CA ILE A 682 32.68 -6.52 37.44
C ILE A 682 31.97 -5.57 38.40
N ASN A 683 30.86 -4.99 37.95
CA ASN A 683 29.99 -4.16 38.78
C ASN A 683 28.82 -5.04 39.26
N LEU A 684 28.64 -5.10 40.58
CA LEU A 684 27.56 -5.84 41.25
C LEU A 684 26.82 -4.95 42.26
N ASN A 685 26.91 -3.62 42.11
CA ASN A 685 26.24 -2.70 43.02
C ASN A 685 24.71 -2.76 42.85
N ASN A 686 23.99 -2.47 43.94
CA ASN A 686 22.53 -2.31 44.00
C ASN A 686 21.73 -3.56 43.62
N ASN A 687 22.30 -4.75 43.80
CA ASN A 687 21.56 -6.01 43.64
C ASN A 687 21.05 -6.54 44.98
N TYR A 688 19.89 -7.20 44.95
CA TYR A 688 19.35 -7.96 46.07
C TYR A 688 19.94 -9.37 46.10
N TRP A 689 20.32 -9.84 47.29
CA TRP A 689 20.88 -11.17 47.49
C TRP A 689 20.06 -11.93 48.55
N ASN A 690 19.74 -13.20 48.29
CA ASN A 690 18.92 -14.03 49.17
C ASN A 690 19.65 -14.48 50.46
N GLY A 691 20.00 -13.54 51.34
CA GLY A 691 20.50 -13.78 52.70
C GLY A 691 21.97 -14.18 52.85
N PHE A 692 22.68 -14.48 51.75
CA PHE A 692 24.11 -14.83 51.78
C PHE A 692 25.03 -13.60 51.61
N ASN A 693 26.23 -13.66 52.18
CA ASN A 693 27.25 -12.62 51.95
C ASN A 693 27.90 -12.81 50.56
N PRO A 694 27.80 -11.83 49.63
CA PRO A 694 28.34 -11.96 48.27
C PRO A 694 29.83 -12.29 48.22
N SER A 695 30.60 -11.91 49.24
CA SER A 695 32.03 -12.20 49.31
C SER A 695 32.37 -13.69 49.46
N GLN A 696 31.40 -14.55 49.81
CA GLN A 696 31.61 -16.00 49.91
C GLN A 696 31.40 -16.75 48.59
N LEU A 697 30.67 -16.16 47.64
CA LEU A 697 30.36 -16.77 46.33
C LEU A 697 31.46 -16.52 45.29
N ILE A 698 32.21 -15.42 45.45
CA ILE A 698 33.27 -14.97 44.55
C ILE A 698 34.56 -15.77 44.77
N LYS A 699 34.89 -16.68 43.84
CA LYS A 699 36.11 -17.53 43.87
C LYS A 699 37.26 -17.04 42.98
N SER A 700 37.41 -15.73 42.76
CA SER A 700 38.36 -15.19 41.76
C SER A 700 39.18 -13.97 42.21
N ASN A 701 40.43 -13.88 41.74
CA ASN A 701 41.40 -12.79 42.03
C ASN A 701 41.12 -11.50 41.22
N VAL A 702 39.89 -11.00 41.24
CA VAL A 702 39.37 -10.02 40.27
C VAL A 702 38.96 -8.72 40.98
N ASN A 703 39.10 -7.59 40.28
CA ASN A 703 38.68 -6.29 40.79
C ASN A 703 37.15 -6.14 40.66
N ILE A 704 36.43 -6.47 41.72
CA ILE A 704 34.97 -6.48 41.78
C ILE A 704 34.52 -5.33 42.68
N LEU A 705 33.44 -4.67 42.29
CA LEU A 705 32.82 -3.57 43.05
C LEU A 705 31.45 -4.00 43.61
N PRO A 706 31.38 -4.83 44.67
CA PRO A 706 30.15 -5.14 45.39
C PRO A 706 30.02 -4.20 46.62
N SER A 707 30.35 -2.92 46.45
CA SER A 707 30.42 -1.94 47.54
C SER A 707 29.07 -1.70 48.20
N LEU A 708 28.01 -1.75 47.40
CA LEU A 708 26.62 -1.52 47.79
C LEU A 708 25.78 -2.74 47.37
N TRP A 709 25.22 -3.48 48.32
CA TRP A 709 24.32 -4.61 48.04
C TRP A 709 23.13 -4.58 48.98
N ILE A 710 21.98 -5.09 48.53
CA ILE A 710 20.71 -4.94 49.22
C ILE A 710 20.46 -6.20 50.07
N ILE A 711 20.21 -5.97 51.36
CA ILE A 711 19.81 -6.96 52.35
C ILE A 711 18.32 -6.84 52.65
N ARG A 712 17.68 -7.99 52.87
CA ARG A 712 16.31 -8.05 53.39
C ARG A 712 16.30 -7.63 54.86
N SER A 713 15.32 -6.83 55.22
CA SER A 713 14.96 -6.53 56.61
C SER A 713 13.45 -6.60 56.76
N VAL A 714 12.98 -6.73 57.99
CA VAL A 714 11.55 -6.71 58.31
C VAL A 714 11.30 -5.52 59.22
N SER A 715 10.31 -4.70 58.88
CA SER A 715 9.77 -3.67 59.75
C SER A 715 8.40 -4.09 60.25
N ALA A 716 7.98 -3.57 61.40
CA ALA A 716 6.65 -3.76 61.93
C ALA A 716 6.18 -2.45 62.56
N GLU A 717 5.11 -1.86 62.02
CA GLU A 717 4.45 -0.71 62.62
C GLU A 717 3.23 -1.19 63.42
N ASN A 718 3.12 -0.71 64.67
CA ASN A 718 2.01 -1.06 65.55
C ASN A 718 0.78 -0.22 65.18
N LEU A 719 -0.26 -0.89 64.68
CA LEU A 719 -1.56 -0.29 64.44
C LEU A 719 -2.44 -0.46 65.69
N PHE A 720 -3.19 0.57 66.05
CA PHE A 720 -4.07 0.55 67.23
C PHE A 720 -4.95 -0.72 67.30
N ASN A 721 -5.12 -1.24 68.52
CA ASN A 721 -5.84 -2.48 68.88
C ASN A 721 -5.14 -3.81 68.52
N GLY A 722 -3.81 -3.91 68.68
CA GLY A 722 -3.10 -5.21 68.59
C GLY A 722 -2.97 -5.76 67.18
N SER A 723 -3.06 -4.89 66.18
CA SER A 723 -2.85 -5.18 64.76
C SER A 723 -1.46 -4.69 64.37
N PHE A 724 -0.73 -5.42 63.53
CA PHE A 724 0.59 -5.00 63.06
C PHE A 724 0.65 -4.93 61.55
N ASP A 725 1.15 -3.82 61.03
CA ASP A 725 1.57 -3.72 59.64
C ASP A 725 3.02 -4.19 59.55
N VAL A 726 3.22 -5.48 59.21
CA VAL A 726 4.54 -6.08 59.04
C VAL A 726 4.94 -5.94 57.58
N LYS A 727 6.11 -5.36 57.31
CA LYS A 727 6.60 -5.07 55.95
C LYS A 727 7.99 -5.63 55.70
N LEU A 728 8.27 -5.90 54.43
CA LEU A 728 9.62 -6.18 53.95
C LEU A 728 10.29 -4.86 53.59
N ASP A 729 11.21 -4.43 54.45
CA ASP A 729 12.11 -3.32 54.19
C ASP A 729 13.34 -3.84 53.44
N TYR A 730 13.83 -3.07 52.47
CA TYR A 730 15.06 -3.39 51.74
C TYR A 730 16.10 -2.30 51.98
N LYS A 731 17.26 -2.71 52.48
CA LYS A 731 18.31 -1.78 52.92
C LYS A 731 19.62 -2.11 52.25
N LEU A 732 20.43 -1.12 51.95
CA LEU A 732 21.82 -1.31 51.59
C LEU A 732 22.58 -1.98 52.76
N ASN A 733 23.68 -2.64 52.45
CA ASN A 733 24.63 -3.24 53.38
C ASN A 733 25.27 -2.26 54.39
N ASN A 734 25.04 -0.96 54.25
CA ASN A 734 25.39 0.09 55.21
C ASN A 734 24.21 0.50 56.13
N ASN A 735 23.07 -0.19 56.04
CA ASN A 735 21.77 0.07 56.69
C ASN A 735 20.98 1.30 56.21
N GLU A 736 21.34 1.92 55.08
CA GLU A 736 20.49 2.95 54.45
C GLU A 736 19.32 2.31 53.69
N GLU A 737 18.15 2.95 53.69
CA GLU A 737 16.99 2.50 52.88
C GLU A 737 17.30 2.60 51.38
N TYR A 738 16.84 1.60 50.61
CA TYR A 738 17.02 1.54 49.17
C TYR A 738 15.67 1.37 48.47
N ASP A 739 15.43 2.15 47.41
CA ASP A 739 14.27 1.93 46.56
C ASP A 739 14.46 0.69 45.69
N VAL A 740 13.78 -0.40 46.07
CA VAL A 740 13.73 -1.64 45.30
C VAL A 740 12.65 -1.64 44.22
N SER A 741 12.03 -0.50 43.86
CA SER A 741 11.03 -0.44 42.80
C SER A 741 11.51 -0.97 41.44
N SER A 742 12.81 -0.84 41.15
CA SER A 742 13.47 -1.41 39.97
C SER A 742 14.00 -2.83 40.17
N VAL A 743 13.96 -3.38 41.40
CA VAL A 743 14.56 -4.68 41.71
C VAL A 743 13.48 -5.76 41.73
N PRO A 744 13.53 -6.77 40.84
CA PRO A 744 12.60 -7.88 40.93
C PRO A 744 12.90 -8.72 42.18
N ILE A 745 11.91 -8.84 43.06
CA ILE A 745 11.97 -9.51 44.35
C ILE A 745 10.75 -10.40 44.51
N ASN A 746 10.96 -11.61 45.03
CA ASN A 746 9.87 -12.55 45.30
C ASN A 746 9.23 -12.28 46.68
N ASP A 747 7.93 -12.53 46.75
CA ASP A 747 7.18 -12.59 48.00
C ASP A 747 7.76 -13.64 48.95
N VAL A 748 7.60 -13.42 50.25
CA VAL A 748 8.20 -14.27 51.30
C VAL A 748 7.10 -15.01 52.06
N GLU A 749 7.03 -16.32 51.91
CA GLU A 749 6.25 -17.14 52.84
C GLU A 749 6.82 -17.07 54.26
N PHE A 750 5.94 -16.93 55.25
CA PHE A 750 6.30 -16.97 56.67
C PHE A 750 5.30 -17.80 57.47
N VAL A 751 5.76 -18.32 58.61
CA VAL A 751 4.94 -19.04 59.58
C VAL A 751 5.22 -18.48 60.98
N LEU A 752 4.18 -18.04 61.66
CA LEU A 752 4.20 -17.69 63.08
C LEU A 752 3.69 -18.89 63.89
N GLU A 753 4.52 -19.42 64.77
CA GLU A 753 4.13 -20.45 65.73
C GLU A 753 3.64 -19.79 67.03
N TYR A 754 2.38 -20.04 67.43
CA TYR A 754 1.82 -19.56 68.69
C TYR A 754 1.13 -20.70 69.44
N GLU A 755 1.77 -21.13 70.54
CA GLU A 755 1.40 -22.30 71.34
C GLU A 755 1.23 -23.59 70.50
N SER A 756 -0.03 -23.99 70.24
CA SER A 756 -0.38 -25.21 69.49
C SER A 756 -0.88 -24.93 68.08
N ASN A 757 -0.89 -23.67 67.65
CA ASN A 757 -1.45 -23.22 66.37
C ASN A 757 -0.38 -22.50 65.54
N ASN A 758 -0.32 -22.82 64.24
CA ASN A 758 0.55 -22.15 63.30
C ASN A 758 -0.27 -21.23 62.40
N ILE A 759 0.11 -19.96 62.30
CA ILE A 759 -0.48 -18.98 61.38
C ILE A 759 0.53 -18.73 60.26
N GLY A 760 0.25 -19.22 59.07
CA GLY A 760 1.07 -19.00 57.87
C GLY A 760 0.49 -17.91 56.97
N GLY A 761 1.36 -17.23 56.22
CA GLY A 761 0.97 -16.20 55.27
C GLY A 761 2.07 -15.86 54.26
N ILE A 762 1.73 -15.02 53.30
CA ILE A 762 2.67 -14.46 52.31
C ILE A 762 2.90 -13.00 52.66
N LEU A 763 4.16 -12.64 52.91
CA LEU A 763 4.61 -11.28 53.18
C LEU A 763 5.12 -10.67 51.87
N THR A 764 4.39 -9.66 51.37
CA THR A 764 4.73 -8.94 50.13
C THR A 764 5.57 -7.70 50.44
N LYS A 765 6.08 -7.00 49.41
CA LYS A 765 6.76 -5.70 49.60
C LYS A 765 5.86 -4.65 50.27
N ASP A 766 4.55 -4.71 50.01
CA ASP A 766 3.56 -3.76 50.54
C ASP A 766 3.12 -4.17 51.97
N GLY A 767 3.56 -5.33 52.44
CA GLY A 767 3.38 -5.87 53.78
C GLY A 767 2.30 -6.94 53.92
N ILE A 768 2.01 -7.28 55.18
CA ILE A 768 0.84 -8.03 55.60
C ILE A 768 0.35 -7.45 56.95
N ASN A 769 -0.97 -7.26 57.06
CA ASN A 769 -1.57 -6.82 58.30
C ASN A 769 -1.92 -8.03 59.18
N VAL A 770 -1.16 -8.23 60.25
CA VAL A 770 -1.35 -9.32 61.22
C VAL A 770 -2.28 -8.83 62.33
N ILE A 771 -3.52 -9.33 62.32
CA ILE A 771 -4.50 -9.06 63.38
C ILE A 771 -4.40 -10.18 64.42
N CYS A 772 -3.90 -9.86 65.63
CA CYS A 772 -4.07 -10.73 66.78
C CYS A 772 -5.42 -10.42 67.44
N ASP A 773 -6.40 -11.33 67.34
CA ASP A 773 -7.72 -11.19 67.95
C ASP A 773 -7.65 -11.41 69.48
N VAL A 774 -7.13 -10.41 70.20
CA VAL A 774 -7.17 -10.31 71.67
C VAL A 774 -8.43 -9.55 72.07
N GLY A 775 -9.48 -10.31 72.36
CA GLY A 775 -10.84 -9.78 72.54
C GLY A 775 -11.01 -8.70 73.61
N GLU A 776 -11.63 -7.59 73.18
CA GLU A 776 -12.30 -6.48 73.90
C GLU A 776 -11.59 -5.73 75.05
N ASP A 777 -10.59 -6.27 75.75
CA ASP A 777 -9.94 -5.59 76.90
C ASP A 777 -8.50 -5.11 76.60
N ASP A 778 -8.35 -3.78 76.55
CA ASP A 778 -7.16 -2.96 76.88
C ASP A 778 -5.73 -3.59 76.86
N LEU A 779 -5.26 -4.09 75.70
CA LEU A 779 -3.84 -4.50 75.54
C LEU A 779 -3.17 -4.11 74.18
N ASN A 780 -2.00 -3.40 74.17
CA ASN A 780 -1.09 -3.17 73.01
C ASN A 780 0.00 -4.23 72.94
N ALA A 781 0.04 -5.01 71.86
CA ALA A 781 1.15 -5.88 71.57
C ALA A 781 2.48 -5.11 71.27
N SER A 782 3.64 -5.73 71.46
CA SER A 782 4.98 -5.22 71.18
C SER A 782 5.83 -6.28 70.51
N VAL A 783 6.34 -5.98 69.31
CA VAL A 783 7.11 -6.88 68.46
C VAL A 783 8.62 -6.67 68.70
N ASN A 784 9.40 -7.73 68.85
CA ASN A 784 10.85 -7.70 68.94
C ASN A 784 11.49 -8.59 67.87
N PHE A 785 12.54 -8.10 67.23
CA PHE A 785 13.38 -8.85 66.31
C PHE A 785 14.56 -9.50 67.04
N LYS A 786 14.84 -10.77 66.75
CA LYS A 786 16.01 -11.49 67.29
C LYS A 786 17.26 -11.30 66.44
N ASP A 787 17.05 -11.15 65.14
CA ASP A 787 17.99 -10.93 64.05
C ASP A 787 17.21 -10.37 62.84
N ASN A 788 17.85 -10.22 61.68
CA ASN A 788 17.20 -9.69 60.47
C ASN A 788 16.12 -10.62 59.85
N ILE A 789 15.77 -11.75 60.48
CA ILE A 789 14.91 -12.79 59.92
C ILE A 789 13.88 -13.41 60.91
N SER A 790 13.85 -13.02 62.20
CA SER A 790 13.03 -13.68 63.26
C SER A 790 12.25 -12.71 64.18
N LEU A 791 11.03 -13.08 64.63
CA LEU A 791 10.02 -12.20 65.28
C LEU A 791 9.42 -12.78 66.60
N ASP A 792 9.24 -11.97 67.67
CA ASP A 792 8.58 -12.30 68.99
C ASP A 792 7.53 -11.19 69.41
N ILE A 793 6.41 -11.43 70.16
CA ILE A 793 5.27 -10.46 70.42
C ILE A 793 4.64 -10.43 71.88
N TYR A 794 4.24 -9.27 72.51
CA TYR A 794 3.73 -9.09 73.96
C TYR A 794 2.79 -7.84 74.33
N VAL A 795 1.82 -7.80 75.31
CA VAL A 795 0.56 -6.92 75.29
C VAL A 795 0.12 -5.92 76.48
N GLN A 796 -0.21 -4.55 76.37
CA GLN A 796 -0.95 -3.53 77.33
C GLN A 796 -1.48 -2.07 76.79
N ASN A 797 -2.67 -1.44 77.11
CA ASN A 797 -3.32 -0.20 76.42
C ASN A 797 -4.03 1.01 77.24
N LEU A 798 -4.51 2.16 76.60
CA LEU A 798 -5.65 3.14 76.95
C LEU A 798 -5.78 4.51 76.11
N HIS A 799 -6.99 5.16 75.86
CA HIS A 799 -7.31 6.68 75.82
C HIS A 799 -8.64 7.43 75.25
N PRO A 800 -8.72 8.25 74.13
CA PRO A 800 -9.31 9.67 74.11
C PRO A 800 -10.61 10.12 73.25
N SER A 801 -10.86 11.45 72.97
CA SER A 801 -12.13 12.11 72.41
C SER A 801 -12.07 12.82 71.01
N LYS A 802 -13.18 12.92 70.22
CA LYS A 802 -13.20 13.05 68.71
C LYS A 802 -13.56 14.40 68.01
N CYS A 803 -12.97 14.68 66.82
CA CYS A 803 -13.09 15.91 65.98
C CYS A 803 -13.77 15.72 64.58
N ILE A 804 -14.31 16.77 63.95
CA ILE A 804 -14.86 16.78 62.55
C ILE A 804 -14.33 17.96 61.69
N ILE A 805 -14.18 17.73 60.37
CA ILE A 805 -13.89 18.75 59.34
C ILE A 805 -15.00 18.77 58.27
N SER A 806 -15.30 19.95 57.71
CA SER A 806 -16.14 20.14 56.53
C SER A 806 -15.38 20.92 55.44
N LEU A 807 -15.50 20.46 54.19
CA LEU A 807 -14.74 20.94 53.02
C LEU A 807 -15.70 21.23 51.85
N SER A 808 -15.48 22.32 51.11
CA SER A 808 -16.28 22.67 49.92
C SER A 808 -15.52 23.52 48.89
N THR A 809 -15.84 23.36 47.61
CA THR A 809 -15.24 24.10 46.48
C THR A 809 -16.31 24.77 45.61
N ASN A 810 -15.90 25.79 44.84
CA ASN A 810 -16.70 26.37 43.75
C ASN A 810 -16.32 25.72 42.40
N LEU A 811 -17.24 25.67 41.43
CA LEU A 811 -16.98 25.14 40.08
C LEU A 811 -16.19 26.17 39.23
N SER A 812 -15.24 25.70 38.42
CA SER A 812 -14.45 26.52 37.48
C SER A 812 -13.82 25.68 36.35
N ASP A 813 -13.62 26.25 35.17
CA ASP A 813 -13.03 25.59 33.98
C ASP A 813 -11.47 25.65 33.95
N ILE A 814 -10.83 25.01 32.96
CA ILE A 814 -9.37 25.06 32.77
C ILE A 814 -8.89 26.50 32.56
N GLY A 815 -7.90 26.91 33.35
CA GLY A 815 -7.32 28.26 33.33
C GLY A 815 -8.01 29.25 34.28
N GLU A 816 -9.07 28.85 34.97
CA GLU A 816 -9.67 29.64 36.06
C GLU A 816 -9.12 29.27 37.44
N ASN A 817 -9.30 30.20 38.39
CA ASN A 817 -8.81 30.09 39.76
C ASN A 817 -9.83 29.36 40.66
N LEU A 818 -9.51 28.13 41.08
CA LEU A 818 -10.37 27.32 41.95
C LEU A 818 -10.38 27.85 43.39
N GLY A 819 -11.57 28.08 43.95
CA GLY A 819 -11.77 28.50 45.34
C GLY A 819 -12.17 27.36 46.28
N ILE A 820 -11.46 27.21 47.39
CA ILE A 820 -11.62 26.15 48.40
C ILE A 820 -12.00 26.79 49.75
N ASN A 821 -12.98 26.23 50.46
CA ASN A 821 -13.44 26.65 51.79
C ASN A 821 -13.36 25.50 52.79
N VAL A 822 -12.90 25.75 54.02
CA VAL A 822 -12.81 24.74 55.09
C VAL A 822 -13.35 25.28 56.43
N ASP A 823 -14.08 24.43 57.14
CA ASP A 823 -14.55 24.65 58.52
C ASP A 823 -14.20 23.42 59.40
N VAL A 824 -13.75 23.64 60.65
CA VAL A 824 -13.26 22.59 61.58
C VAL A 824 -13.93 22.74 62.94
N VAL A 825 -14.54 21.67 63.48
CA VAL A 825 -15.39 21.69 64.68
C VAL A 825 -15.23 20.46 65.57
N ASP A 826 -15.50 20.62 66.87
CA ASP A 826 -15.62 19.51 67.82
C ASP A 826 -16.93 18.72 67.61
N LEU A 827 -16.88 17.39 67.52
CA LEU A 827 -18.07 16.53 67.34
C LEU A 827 -19.07 16.65 68.49
N LYS A 828 -18.60 16.96 69.71
CA LYS A 828 -19.43 16.97 70.91
C LYS A 828 -20.14 18.30 71.14
N THR A 829 -19.50 19.42 70.80
CA THR A 829 -20.07 20.77 71.03
C THR A 829 -20.39 21.56 69.76
N ASN A 830 -19.94 21.10 68.59
CA ASN A 830 -20.08 21.74 67.27
C ASN A 830 -19.52 23.19 67.20
N ASN A 831 -18.67 23.57 68.16
CA ASN A 831 -17.95 24.85 68.14
C ASN A 831 -16.71 24.75 67.25
N LYS A 832 -16.31 25.88 66.66
CA LYS A 832 -15.07 25.96 65.89
C LYS A 832 -13.86 25.74 66.77
N ILE A 833 -12.94 24.89 66.31
CA ILE A 833 -11.68 24.63 67.00
C ILE A 833 -10.73 25.81 66.74
N SER A 834 -10.14 26.35 67.82
CA SER A 834 -9.36 27.59 67.81
C SER A 834 -7.87 27.39 68.13
N GLU A 835 -7.38 26.15 68.05
CA GLU A 835 -5.98 25.78 68.29
C GLU A 835 -5.59 24.55 67.45
N GLY A 836 -4.29 24.37 67.21
CA GLY A 836 -3.74 23.28 66.40
C GLY A 836 -3.57 23.63 64.90
N THR A 837 -3.08 22.66 64.13
CA THR A 837 -2.64 22.84 62.74
C THR A 837 -3.50 22.04 61.77
N LEU A 838 -3.93 22.69 60.70
CA LEU A 838 -4.69 22.12 59.60
C LEU A 838 -3.86 22.21 58.31
N ASN A 839 -3.56 21.08 57.69
CA ASN A 839 -2.95 21.03 56.35
C ASN A 839 -4.04 20.82 55.29
N LEU A 840 -3.93 21.56 54.18
CA LEU A 840 -4.75 21.40 53.00
C LEU A 840 -3.89 20.79 51.88
N TYR A 841 -4.39 19.71 51.30
CA TYR A 841 -3.74 18.90 50.29
C TYR A 841 -4.48 18.97 48.95
N LEU A 842 -3.75 18.82 47.85
CA LEU A 842 -4.26 18.53 46.51
C LEU A 842 -3.48 17.33 45.98
N ASN A 843 -4.14 16.20 45.77
CA ASN A 843 -3.51 14.91 45.40
C ASN A 843 -2.34 14.57 46.34
N ASP A 844 -2.60 14.72 47.64
CA ASP A 844 -1.66 14.41 48.74
C ASP A 844 -0.39 15.29 48.82
N ASP A 845 -0.23 16.27 47.91
CA ASP A 845 0.72 17.39 48.05
C ASP A 845 0.15 18.52 48.93
N ILE A 846 0.93 19.02 49.89
CA ILE A 846 0.53 20.15 50.75
C ILE A 846 0.50 21.47 49.95
N ILE A 847 -0.70 22.00 49.70
CA ILE A 847 -0.89 23.30 49.04
C ILE A 847 -1.05 24.46 50.03
N ALA A 848 -1.44 24.19 51.29
CA ALA A 848 -1.53 25.18 52.36
C ALA A 848 -1.38 24.55 53.76
N ILE A 849 -0.89 25.36 54.71
CA ILE A 849 -0.92 25.05 56.14
C ILE A 849 -1.58 26.23 56.85
N PHE A 850 -2.54 25.96 57.73
CA PHE A 850 -3.25 26.94 58.54
C PHE A 850 -3.08 26.64 60.02
N THR A 851 -2.81 27.67 60.82
CA THR A 851 -3.00 27.63 62.27
C THR A 851 -4.46 27.98 62.58
N LEU A 852 -5.17 27.11 63.29
CA LEU A 852 -6.56 27.37 63.66
C LEU A 852 -6.64 28.48 64.71
N ASN A 853 -7.54 29.44 64.49
CA ASN A 853 -7.81 30.57 65.37
C ASN A 853 -9.32 30.81 65.64
N GLY A 854 -10.19 29.97 65.07
CA GLY A 854 -11.65 30.08 65.15
C GLY A 854 -12.35 30.75 63.96
N ASP A 855 -11.62 31.28 62.96
CA ASP A 855 -12.22 31.93 61.78
C ASP A 855 -12.65 30.92 60.69
N LYS A 856 -13.16 31.42 59.56
CA LYS A 856 -13.43 30.61 58.35
C LYS A 856 -12.21 30.65 57.43
N LEU A 857 -11.77 29.48 56.95
CA LEU A 857 -10.56 29.35 56.13
C LEU A 857 -10.90 29.22 54.64
N THR A 858 -10.19 29.97 53.80
CA THR A 858 -10.39 29.96 52.33
C THR A 858 -9.06 30.05 51.59
N ARG A 859 -8.90 29.30 50.48
CA ARG A 859 -7.71 29.31 49.61
C ARG A 859 -8.11 29.33 48.14
N THR A 860 -7.26 29.93 47.30
CA THR A 860 -7.37 29.90 45.84
C THR A 860 -6.12 29.28 45.24
N ILE A 861 -6.29 28.47 44.19
CA ILE A 861 -5.22 27.82 43.41
C ILE A 861 -5.48 27.95 41.91
N ASN A 862 -4.41 27.93 41.10
CA ASN A 862 -4.46 27.95 39.64
C ASN A 862 -3.98 26.59 39.12
N VAL A 863 -4.74 25.96 38.22
CA VAL A 863 -4.56 24.53 37.89
C VAL A 863 -4.30 24.35 36.38
N ASN A 864 -3.03 24.23 36.02
CA ASN A 864 -2.57 23.98 34.66
C ASN A 864 -2.12 22.51 34.51
N GLY A 865 -3.06 21.60 34.29
CA GLY A 865 -2.78 20.19 34.10
C GLY A 865 -3.97 19.45 33.51
N SER A 866 -3.72 18.65 32.47
CA SER A 866 -4.74 17.91 31.73
C SER A 866 -4.84 16.46 32.19
N LYS A 867 -6.06 16.00 32.48
CA LYS A 867 -6.43 14.66 33.02
C LYS A 867 -5.87 14.33 34.40
N SER A 868 -6.62 14.68 35.44
CA SER A 868 -6.65 13.91 36.68
C SER A 868 -7.99 14.07 37.40
N LEU A 869 -8.46 13.00 38.05
CA LEU A 869 -9.40 13.10 39.15
C LEU A 869 -8.61 13.68 40.32
N ASN A 870 -8.93 14.90 40.74
CA ASN A 870 -8.17 15.60 41.76
C ASN A 870 -8.87 15.46 43.11
N ASN A 871 -8.12 15.10 44.16
CA ASN A 871 -8.60 14.98 45.53
C ASN A 871 -8.09 16.16 46.33
N ILE A 872 -8.98 17.02 46.83
CA ILE A 872 -8.62 17.98 47.87
C ILE A 872 -8.92 17.33 49.21
N SER A 873 -7.95 17.30 50.11
CA SER A 873 -8.17 16.86 51.48
C SER A 873 -7.72 17.90 52.50
N ALA A 874 -8.40 17.97 53.63
CA ALA A 874 -8.05 18.83 54.74
C ALA A 874 -7.86 17.95 55.98
N LYS A 875 -6.64 17.91 56.54
CA LYS A 875 -6.28 17.08 57.70
C LYS A 875 -5.93 17.95 58.90
N TYR A 876 -6.66 17.76 59.99
CA TYR A 876 -6.33 18.26 61.31
C TYR A 876 -5.68 17.13 62.10
N PHE A 877 -4.46 17.33 62.58
CA PHE A 877 -3.65 16.26 63.19
C PHE A 877 -4.01 15.92 64.64
N GLY A 878 -5.09 16.49 65.16
CA GLY A 878 -5.49 16.31 66.55
C GLY A 878 -4.58 17.06 67.52
N ASN A 879 -4.86 16.87 68.81
CA ASN A 879 -4.02 17.26 69.92
C ASN A 879 -4.40 16.42 71.16
N ASN A 880 -3.87 16.78 72.34
CA ASN A 880 -4.14 16.06 73.59
C ASN A 880 -5.61 16.09 74.05
N TYR A 881 -6.47 16.90 73.42
CA TYR A 881 -7.88 17.08 73.80
C TYR A 881 -8.86 16.57 72.73
N PHE A 882 -8.46 16.57 71.45
CA PHE A 882 -9.29 16.18 70.31
C PHE A 882 -8.51 15.26 69.36
N THR A 883 -9.11 14.16 68.92
CA THR A 883 -8.51 13.29 67.89
C THR A 883 -8.20 14.08 66.63
N ASP A 884 -7.35 13.50 65.80
CA ASP A 884 -7.26 13.89 64.41
C ASP A 884 -8.60 13.70 63.68
N SER A 885 -8.70 14.37 62.54
CA SER A 885 -9.85 14.31 61.64
C SER A 885 -9.41 14.72 60.24
N GLN A 886 -10.06 14.16 59.22
CA GLN A 886 -9.75 14.46 57.83
C GLN A 886 -11.05 14.48 57.01
N ALA A 887 -11.16 15.46 56.11
CA ALA A 887 -12.22 15.52 55.11
C ALA A 887 -11.61 15.48 53.71
N TYR A 888 -12.32 14.88 52.76
CA TYR A 888 -11.91 14.69 51.38
C TYR A 888 -13.01 15.20 50.44
N GLN A 889 -12.63 15.75 49.30
CA GLN A 889 -13.53 16.11 48.21
C GLN A 889 -12.85 15.87 46.86
N LEU A 890 -13.46 14.98 46.07
CA LEU A 890 -13.05 14.72 44.69
C LEU A 890 -13.67 15.75 43.73
N PHE A 891 -12.89 16.18 42.74
CA PHE A 891 -13.37 16.97 41.61
C PHE A 891 -12.64 16.58 40.31
N LEU A 892 -13.27 16.84 39.17
CA LEU A 892 -12.78 16.43 37.85
C LEU A 892 -12.46 17.67 37.00
N ILE A 893 -11.32 17.63 36.30
CA ILE A 893 -10.93 18.63 35.30
C ILE A 893 -11.00 17.97 33.91
N LYS A 894 -11.64 18.63 32.93
CA LYS A 894 -11.84 18.10 31.56
C LYS A 894 -10.50 17.90 30.80
N SER A 895 -10.53 17.14 29.70
CA SER A 895 -9.44 16.21 29.37
C SER A 895 -8.69 16.45 28.04
N ILE A 896 -7.52 15.80 27.91
CA ILE A 896 -6.89 15.39 26.62
C ILE A 896 -7.77 14.31 25.92
N PRO A 897 -7.66 14.06 24.61
CA PRO A 897 -8.33 12.93 23.96
C PRO A 897 -7.95 11.53 24.46
N LEU A 898 -8.86 10.55 24.41
CA LEU A 898 -8.61 9.10 24.59
C LEU A 898 -8.68 8.38 23.25
N ASP A 899 -7.86 7.34 23.02
CA ASP A 899 -7.99 6.52 21.82
C ASP A 899 -9.33 5.79 21.75
N THR A 900 -9.78 5.53 20.51
CA THR A 900 -11.07 4.89 20.24
C THR A 900 -10.93 3.74 19.26
N TYR A 901 -11.80 2.75 19.41
CA TYR A 901 -11.92 1.60 18.53
C TYR A 901 -13.30 1.61 17.87
N LEU A 902 -13.32 1.74 16.54
CA LEU A 902 -14.51 1.60 15.73
C LEU A 902 -14.51 0.21 15.12
N THR A 903 -15.52 -0.61 15.45
CA THR A 903 -15.59 -2.02 15.04
C THR A 903 -16.81 -2.27 14.18
N GLY A 904 -16.65 -2.98 13.07
CA GLY A 904 -17.70 -3.26 12.10
C GLY A 904 -17.48 -4.60 11.41
N ASN A 905 -18.58 -5.25 11.03
CA ASN A 905 -18.57 -6.53 10.32
C ASN A 905 -19.14 -6.36 8.90
N ASP A 906 -18.68 -7.20 7.98
CA ASP A 906 -19.18 -7.23 6.61
C ASP A 906 -20.69 -7.56 6.58
N LEU A 907 -21.44 -6.87 5.71
CA LEU A 907 -22.90 -6.99 5.62
C LEU A 907 -23.30 -7.67 4.31
N VAL A 908 -23.84 -8.89 4.41
CA VAL A 908 -24.52 -9.56 3.29
C VAL A 908 -26.03 -9.41 3.46
N LYS A 909 -26.73 -8.89 2.44
CA LYS A 909 -28.19 -8.70 2.47
C LYS A 909 -28.81 -8.81 1.07
N TYR A 910 -30.07 -9.24 0.97
CA TYR A 910 -30.82 -9.13 -0.28
C TYR A 910 -31.26 -7.68 -0.58
N TYR A 911 -31.50 -7.37 -1.85
CA TYR A 911 -32.03 -6.06 -2.25
C TYR A 911 -33.36 -5.74 -1.53
N LYS A 912 -33.49 -4.51 -1.02
CA LYS A 912 -34.59 -4.04 -0.14
C LYS A 912 -34.80 -4.81 1.18
N ASN A 913 -33.87 -5.67 1.59
CA ASN A 913 -33.83 -6.22 2.96
C ASN A 913 -33.69 -5.09 4.00
N ALA A 914 -34.23 -5.28 5.21
CA ALA A 914 -34.22 -4.26 6.28
C ALA A 914 -32.89 -4.12 7.05
N SER A 915 -31.96 -5.08 6.94
CA SER A 915 -30.68 -5.07 7.66
C SER A 915 -29.85 -3.84 7.33
N ARG A 916 -29.18 -3.34 8.37
CA ARG A 916 -28.36 -2.14 8.38
C ARG A 916 -26.90 -2.55 8.45
N TYR A 917 -26.00 -1.67 7.97
CA TYR A 917 -24.60 -1.77 8.36
C TYR A 917 -24.44 -1.11 9.73
N VAL A 918 -23.72 -1.76 10.63
CA VAL A 918 -23.70 -1.48 12.07
C VAL A 918 -22.23 -1.45 12.52
N VAL A 919 -21.88 -0.44 13.29
CA VAL A 919 -20.56 -0.33 13.93
C VAL A 919 -20.71 0.05 15.40
N ALA A 920 -19.85 -0.49 16.26
CA ALA A 920 -19.73 -0.09 17.65
C ALA A 920 -18.48 0.77 17.83
N LEU A 921 -18.63 1.92 18.50
CA LEU A 921 -17.55 2.84 18.85
C LEU A 921 -17.31 2.76 20.36
N ASN A 922 -16.14 2.28 20.73
CA ASN A 922 -15.69 2.19 22.13
C ASN A 922 -14.45 3.06 22.36
N ASP A 923 -14.18 3.44 23.60
CA ASP A 923 -12.84 3.93 23.98
C ASP A 923 -11.82 2.80 24.10
N VAL A 924 -10.56 3.17 24.33
CA VAL A 924 -9.43 2.25 24.54
C VAL A 924 -9.61 1.27 25.70
N LEU A 925 -10.52 1.57 26.65
CA LEU A 925 -10.83 0.75 27.81
C LEU A 925 -12.05 -0.18 27.57
N GLY A 926 -12.67 -0.10 26.39
CA GLY A 926 -13.83 -0.90 26.00
C GLY A 926 -15.19 -0.31 26.38
N ASN A 927 -15.26 0.95 26.86
CA ASN A 927 -16.53 1.59 27.19
C ASN A 927 -17.23 2.09 25.91
N PRO A 928 -18.55 1.88 25.75
CA PRO A 928 -19.31 2.38 24.61
C PRO A 928 -19.43 3.91 24.62
N LEU A 929 -19.13 4.55 23.49
CA LEU A 929 -19.20 6.02 23.36
C LEU A 929 -20.54 6.47 22.82
N VAL A 930 -21.42 6.92 23.72
CA VAL A 930 -22.80 7.34 23.44
C VAL A 930 -22.87 8.73 22.79
N GLY A 931 -23.78 8.92 21.82
CA GLY A 931 -24.09 10.21 21.21
C GLY A 931 -23.02 10.80 20.29
N LYS A 932 -22.04 10.01 19.84
CA LYS A 932 -20.93 10.45 18.98
C LYS A 932 -21.27 10.34 17.49
N ASP A 933 -20.86 11.35 16.72
CA ASP A 933 -21.06 11.39 15.27
C ASP A 933 -20.07 10.48 14.53
N VAL A 934 -20.59 9.40 13.93
CA VAL A 934 -19.85 8.48 13.05
C VAL A 934 -20.24 8.74 11.59
N GLU A 935 -19.24 9.01 10.76
CA GLU A 935 -19.35 9.27 9.33
C GLU A 935 -19.25 7.97 8.52
N PHE A 936 -20.30 7.61 7.78
CA PHE A 936 -20.30 6.46 6.87
C PHE A 936 -20.10 6.93 5.43
N VAL A 937 -18.98 6.56 4.82
CA VAL A 937 -18.67 6.81 3.42
C VAL A 937 -18.91 5.53 2.61
N VAL A 938 -19.85 5.57 1.66
CA VAL A 938 -20.14 4.45 0.75
C VAL A 938 -20.40 4.98 -0.65
N ASN A 939 -19.77 4.37 -1.65
CA ASN A 939 -19.86 4.78 -3.06
C ASN A 939 -19.58 6.29 -3.28
N GLY A 940 -18.60 6.84 -2.55
CA GLY A 940 -18.21 8.26 -2.61
C GLY A 940 -19.13 9.25 -1.87
N MET A 941 -20.24 8.78 -1.29
CA MET A 941 -21.20 9.61 -0.54
C MET A 941 -21.01 9.44 0.97
N SER A 942 -21.02 10.55 1.72
CA SER A 942 -20.88 10.58 3.18
C SER A 942 -22.22 10.75 3.89
N TYR A 943 -22.39 10.06 5.02
CA TYR A 943 -23.59 10.07 5.86
C TYR A 943 -23.23 9.99 7.35
N VAL A 944 -23.48 11.05 8.13
CA VAL A 944 -23.24 11.03 9.59
C VAL A 944 -24.40 10.38 10.35
N ARG A 945 -24.11 9.57 11.37
CA ARG A 945 -25.09 9.00 12.33
C ARG A 945 -24.52 9.05 13.74
N GLN A 946 -25.38 9.27 14.73
CA GLN A 946 -25.01 9.20 16.13
C GLN A 946 -25.06 7.77 16.66
N THR A 947 -24.16 7.46 17.59
CA THR A 947 -24.17 6.24 18.40
C THR A 947 -25.29 6.27 19.44
N GLY A 948 -25.93 5.13 19.68
CA GLY A 948 -26.93 4.95 20.73
C GLY A 948 -26.33 4.79 22.13
N ASP A 949 -27.19 4.48 23.11
CA ASP A 949 -26.82 4.25 24.52
C ASP A 949 -25.87 3.05 24.72
N ASP A 950 -25.74 2.21 23.69
CA ASP A 950 -24.85 1.05 23.58
C ASP A 950 -23.55 1.33 22.78
N GLY A 951 -23.31 2.60 22.39
CA GLY A 951 -22.15 2.98 21.57
C GLY A 951 -22.28 2.58 20.09
N VAL A 952 -23.46 2.11 19.64
CA VAL A 952 -23.66 1.58 18.29
C VAL A 952 -24.26 2.62 17.35
N ALA A 953 -23.62 2.84 16.20
CA ALA A 953 -24.14 3.61 15.09
C ALA A 953 -24.52 2.68 13.91
N SER A 954 -25.57 3.01 13.16
CA SER A 954 -25.97 2.18 12.00
C SER A 954 -26.62 2.95 10.86
N ILE A 955 -26.39 2.47 9.63
CA ILE A 955 -26.93 3.04 8.39
C ILE A 955 -27.71 2.01 7.57
N ALA A 956 -28.85 2.42 7.02
CA ALA A 956 -29.62 1.59 6.10
C ALA A 956 -28.98 1.58 4.71
N ILE A 957 -28.60 0.39 4.22
CA ILE A 957 -28.08 0.21 2.86
C ILE A 957 -29.25 0.02 1.89
N ASN A 958 -29.42 0.96 0.96
CA ASN A 958 -30.43 0.95 -0.10
C ASN A 958 -29.75 1.12 -1.48
N LEU A 959 -28.64 0.40 -1.69
CA LEU A 959 -27.92 0.32 -2.96
C LEU A 959 -28.50 -0.81 -3.82
N ASN A 960 -28.26 -0.76 -5.12
CA ASN A 960 -28.59 -1.84 -6.05
C ASN A 960 -27.74 -3.10 -5.78
N PRO A 961 -28.06 -4.27 -6.34
CA PRO A 961 -27.23 -5.46 -6.18
C PRO A 961 -25.80 -5.23 -6.65
N GLY A 962 -24.82 -5.65 -5.85
CA GLY A 962 -23.40 -5.37 -6.07
C GLY A 962 -22.55 -5.56 -4.81
N GLN A 963 -21.25 -5.35 -4.97
CA GLN A 963 -20.27 -5.31 -3.89
C GLN A 963 -19.82 -3.87 -3.67
N TYR A 964 -19.88 -3.40 -2.44
CA TYR A 964 -19.50 -2.03 -2.06
C TYR A 964 -18.55 -2.06 -0.88
N ASN A 965 -17.47 -1.28 -0.95
CA ASN A 965 -16.72 -0.93 0.24
C ASN A 965 -17.48 0.16 1.01
N ILE A 966 -17.59 0.00 2.33
CA ILE A 966 -18.07 1.03 3.25
C ILE A 966 -16.97 1.35 4.26
N ILE A 967 -16.72 2.63 4.45
CA ILE A 967 -15.81 3.15 5.47
C ILE A 967 -16.69 3.81 6.53
N ALA A 968 -16.52 3.44 7.79
CA ALA A 968 -17.03 4.23 8.91
C ALA A 968 -15.86 4.94 9.59
N LYS A 969 -16.04 6.21 9.92
CA LYS A 969 -15.02 7.08 10.52
C LYS A 969 -15.62 7.87 11.68
N PHE A 970 -15.01 7.77 12.85
CA PHE A 970 -15.19 8.74 13.92
C PHE A 970 -14.08 9.78 13.79
N ASN A 971 -14.43 11.06 13.64
CA ASN A 971 -13.47 12.13 13.36
C ASN A 971 -12.69 12.62 14.60
N GLY A 972 -13.00 12.10 15.80
CA GLY A 972 -12.49 12.59 17.07
C GLY A 972 -13.25 13.81 17.59
N ASP A 973 -13.04 14.13 18.88
CA ASP A 973 -13.46 15.35 19.54
C ASP A 973 -12.49 15.74 20.67
N GLU A 974 -12.81 16.77 21.46
CA GLU A 974 -11.96 17.25 22.57
C GLU A 974 -11.60 16.18 23.62
N HIS A 975 -12.36 15.08 23.72
CA HIS A 975 -12.13 13.97 24.66
C HIS A 975 -11.72 12.66 24.00
N TYR A 976 -11.75 12.53 22.66
CA TYR A 976 -11.53 11.25 21.98
C TYR A 976 -10.80 11.39 20.63
N ASN A 977 -9.78 10.58 20.38
CA ASN A 977 -9.05 10.54 19.11
C ASN A 977 -9.88 9.86 18.00
N GLN A 978 -9.57 10.21 16.75
CA GLN A 978 -10.23 9.63 15.57
C GLN A 978 -10.00 8.12 15.44
N SER A 979 -10.97 7.42 14.86
CA SER A 979 -10.85 6.00 14.49
C SER A 979 -11.62 5.70 13.21
N ILE A 980 -11.22 4.63 12.51
CA ILE A 980 -11.72 4.30 11.18
C ILE A 980 -11.78 2.78 10.99
N VAL A 981 -12.83 2.30 10.32
CA VAL A 981 -12.98 0.89 9.92
C VAL A 981 -13.52 0.81 8.49
N SER A 982 -13.12 -0.23 7.77
CA SER A 982 -13.52 -0.49 6.39
C SER A 982 -14.04 -1.91 6.27
N ASN A 983 -15.26 -2.07 5.76
CA ASN A 983 -15.92 -3.36 5.56
C ASN A 983 -16.49 -3.50 4.15
N ASN A 984 -16.90 -4.72 3.80
CA ASN A 984 -17.63 -5.01 2.57
C ASN A 984 -19.13 -5.07 2.83
N VAL A 985 -19.91 -4.59 1.85
CA VAL A 985 -21.37 -4.66 1.81
C VAL A 985 -21.77 -5.36 0.53
N SER A 986 -22.23 -6.60 0.65
CA SER A 986 -22.76 -7.41 -0.44
C SER A 986 -24.27 -7.27 -0.52
N VAL A 987 -24.77 -6.59 -1.54
CA VAL A 987 -26.22 -6.57 -1.85
C VAL A 987 -26.51 -7.66 -2.89
N LEU A 988 -27.18 -8.71 -2.46
CA LEU A 988 -27.62 -9.83 -3.30
C LEU A 988 -28.87 -9.45 -4.10
N SER A 989 -28.95 -9.91 -5.35
CA SER A 989 -30.13 -9.71 -6.19
C SER A 989 -31.33 -10.51 -5.69
N THR A 990 -32.53 -9.91 -5.71
CA THR A 990 -33.80 -10.63 -5.50
C THR A 990 -34.37 -11.21 -6.80
N LEU A 991 -33.68 -11.01 -7.92
CA LEU A 991 -33.93 -11.68 -9.19
C LEU A 991 -32.71 -12.51 -9.59
N ILE A 992 -32.90 -13.82 -9.82
CA ILE A 992 -31.83 -14.75 -10.21
C ILE A 992 -32.20 -15.38 -11.55
N GLY A 993 -31.48 -15.03 -12.61
CA GLY A 993 -31.71 -15.51 -13.96
C GLY A 993 -30.40 -15.73 -14.72
N ASN A 994 -30.38 -16.75 -15.57
CA ASN A 994 -29.21 -17.09 -16.39
C ASN A 994 -29.44 -16.70 -17.85
N ASN A 995 -28.34 -16.41 -18.56
CA ASN A 995 -28.37 -16.26 -20.01
C ASN A 995 -28.81 -17.57 -20.67
N LEU A 996 -29.51 -17.48 -21.80
CA LEU A 996 -30.02 -18.65 -22.53
C LEU A 996 -29.50 -18.65 -23.97
N THR A 997 -28.67 -19.64 -24.30
CA THR A 997 -28.31 -19.96 -25.69
C THR A 997 -29.08 -21.20 -26.14
N LYS A 998 -29.76 -21.12 -27.28
CA LYS A 998 -30.55 -22.24 -27.84
C LYS A 998 -30.58 -22.19 -29.36
N TYR A 999 -30.71 -23.33 -30.04
CA TYR A 999 -31.06 -23.34 -31.46
C TYR A 999 -32.54 -22.94 -31.67
N HIS A 1000 -32.85 -22.36 -32.83
CA HIS A 1000 -34.22 -22.02 -33.22
C HIS A 1000 -35.14 -23.23 -33.10
N LEU A 1001 -36.32 -23.05 -32.48
CA LEU A 1001 -37.32 -24.08 -32.15
C LEU A 1001 -36.93 -25.10 -31.04
N ASN A 1002 -35.72 -25.07 -30.48
CA ASN A 1002 -35.36 -25.95 -29.36
C ASN A 1002 -36.32 -25.79 -28.16
N ALA A 1003 -36.55 -26.87 -27.40
CA ALA A 1003 -37.50 -26.91 -26.29
C ALA A 1003 -37.14 -26.01 -25.08
N SER A 1004 -35.89 -25.54 -24.97
CA SER A 1004 -35.41 -24.74 -23.84
C SER A 1004 -36.07 -23.36 -23.77
N GLN A 1005 -36.36 -22.90 -22.55
CA GLN A 1005 -37.09 -21.67 -22.27
C GLN A 1005 -36.36 -20.86 -21.20
N TYR A 1006 -36.66 -19.58 -21.08
CA TYR A 1006 -36.05 -18.73 -20.06
C TYR A 1006 -36.78 -18.89 -18.71
N TYR A 1007 -36.02 -18.87 -17.63
CA TYR A 1007 -36.50 -18.94 -16.26
C TYR A 1007 -35.78 -17.88 -15.42
N ILE A 1008 -36.54 -17.19 -14.58
CA ILE A 1008 -36.00 -16.30 -13.54
C ILE A 1008 -36.65 -16.65 -12.20
N GLN A 1009 -35.84 -16.76 -11.16
CA GLN A 1009 -36.31 -16.91 -9.79
C GLN A 1009 -36.50 -15.53 -9.16
N VAL A 1010 -37.56 -15.39 -8.37
CA VAL A 1010 -37.87 -14.20 -7.59
C VAL A 1010 -37.80 -14.55 -6.11
N LEU A 1011 -37.03 -13.79 -5.36
CA LEU A 1011 -36.86 -13.93 -3.92
C LEU A 1011 -37.37 -12.67 -3.19
N ASP A 1012 -37.84 -12.81 -1.97
CA ASP A 1012 -38.18 -11.67 -1.13
C ASP A 1012 -36.91 -11.03 -0.54
N GLY A 1013 -37.08 -9.96 0.26
CA GLY A 1013 -35.97 -9.34 0.97
C GLY A 1013 -35.30 -10.23 2.02
N LEU A 1014 -35.80 -11.44 2.30
CA LEU A 1014 -35.19 -12.42 3.20
C LEU A 1014 -34.55 -13.59 2.45
N GLY A 1015 -34.67 -13.64 1.11
CA GLY A 1015 -34.18 -14.74 0.28
C GLY A 1015 -35.20 -15.88 0.08
N ASN A 1016 -36.44 -15.74 0.55
CA ASN A 1016 -37.47 -16.76 0.35
C ASN A 1016 -38.11 -16.64 -1.06
N PRO A 1017 -38.48 -17.75 -1.72
CA PRO A 1017 -39.14 -17.68 -3.02
C PRO A 1017 -40.50 -16.94 -2.98
N VAL A 1018 -40.65 -15.93 -3.84
CA VAL A 1018 -41.89 -15.17 -3.99
C VAL A 1018 -42.84 -15.97 -4.88
N THR A 1019 -43.88 -16.55 -4.30
CA THR A 1019 -44.84 -17.42 -5.02
C THR A 1019 -46.07 -16.65 -5.52
N ASN A 1020 -46.66 -17.09 -6.63
CA ASN A 1020 -47.91 -16.54 -7.20
C ASN A 1020 -47.90 -15.01 -7.44
N ARG A 1021 -46.75 -14.42 -7.83
CA ARG A 1021 -46.64 -13.01 -8.22
C ARG A 1021 -46.30 -12.87 -9.70
N TYR A 1022 -46.78 -11.80 -10.32
CA TYR A 1022 -46.48 -11.47 -11.71
C TYR A 1022 -45.14 -10.73 -11.83
N VAL A 1023 -44.17 -11.39 -12.47
CA VAL A 1023 -42.94 -10.76 -12.96
C VAL A 1023 -43.20 -10.21 -14.35
N ARG A 1024 -42.91 -8.93 -14.56
CA ARG A 1024 -42.90 -8.34 -15.90
C ARG A 1024 -41.54 -8.61 -16.55
N MET A 1025 -41.53 -8.98 -17.82
CA MET A 1025 -40.32 -9.19 -18.62
C MET A 1025 -40.46 -8.49 -19.96
N ASN A 1026 -39.45 -7.73 -20.38
CA ASN A 1026 -39.34 -7.16 -21.72
C ASN A 1026 -38.32 -7.96 -22.51
N ILE A 1027 -38.66 -8.39 -23.74
CA ILE A 1027 -37.70 -8.91 -24.71
C ILE A 1027 -38.14 -8.51 -26.11
N ASN A 1028 -37.19 -8.05 -26.94
CA ASN A 1028 -37.46 -7.57 -28.30
C ASN A 1028 -38.57 -6.48 -28.38
N GLY A 1029 -38.65 -5.62 -27.36
CA GLY A 1029 -39.65 -4.55 -27.26
C GLY A 1029 -41.07 -5.01 -26.85
N VAL A 1030 -41.26 -6.29 -26.53
CA VAL A 1030 -42.55 -6.85 -26.12
C VAL A 1030 -42.52 -7.19 -24.63
N PHE A 1031 -43.51 -6.67 -23.89
CA PHE A 1031 -43.70 -6.95 -22.47
C PHE A 1031 -44.56 -8.19 -22.22
N TYR A 1032 -44.15 -8.98 -21.24
CA TYR A 1032 -44.76 -10.24 -20.85
C TYR A 1032 -44.87 -10.32 -19.33
N ASP A 1033 -46.08 -10.42 -18.79
CA ASP A 1033 -46.29 -10.72 -17.38
C ASP A 1033 -46.34 -12.24 -17.18
N ARG A 1034 -45.61 -12.77 -16.18
CA ARG A 1034 -45.47 -14.21 -15.91
C ARG A 1034 -45.57 -14.49 -14.41
N LEU A 1035 -46.41 -15.44 -14.04
CA LEU A 1035 -46.62 -15.85 -12.66
C LEU A 1035 -45.45 -16.71 -12.16
N THR A 1036 -44.98 -16.46 -10.93
CA THR A 1036 -44.04 -17.33 -10.24
C THR A 1036 -44.72 -18.58 -9.69
N ASN A 1037 -44.05 -19.73 -9.81
CA ASN A 1037 -44.50 -20.99 -9.20
C ASN A 1037 -44.21 -21.06 -7.68
N GLY A 1038 -44.51 -22.19 -7.05
CA GLY A 1038 -44.24 -22.44 -5.62
C GLY A 1038 -42.77 -22.40 -5.20
N SER A 1039 -41.83 -22.36 -6.14
CA SER A 1039 -40.38 -22.22 -5.91
C SER A 1039 -39.83 -20.88 -6.41
N GLY A 1040 -40.72 -19.90 -6.67
CA GLY A 1040 -40.36 -18.54 -7.07
C GLY A 1040 -39.99 -18.38 -8.54
N PHE A 1041 -40.05 -19.42 -9.37
CA PHE A 1041 -39.66 -19.34 -10.78
C PHE A 1041 -40.80 -18.86 -11.67
N ALA A 1042 -40.54 -17.79 -12.44
CA ALA A 1042 -41.35 -17.37 -13.58
C ALA A 1042 -40.69 -17.83 -14.88
N ARG A 1043 -41.48 -18.41 -15.80
CA ARG A 1043 -41.02 -18.98 -17.09
C ARG A 1043 -41.46 -18.11 -18.26
N LEU A 1044 -40.55 -17.78 -19.18
CA LEU A 1044 -40.87 -17.15 -20.46
C LEU A 1044 -40.53 -18.07 -21.63
N ASN A 1045 -41.53 -18.33 -22.48
CA ASN A 1045 -41.34 -19.08 -23.72
C ASN A 1045 -40.57 -18.22 -24.74
N ILE A 1046 -39.47 -18.76 -25.29
CA ILE A 1046 -38.58 -18.11 -26.26
C ILE A 1046 -38.74 -18.76 -27.63
N ASN A 1047 -39.60 -18.14 -28.46
CA ASN A 1047 -39.86 -18.50 -29.85
C ASN A 1047 -39.46 -17.35 -30.80
N LEU A 1048 -38.29 -16.74 -30.56
CA LEU A 1048 -37.74 -15.66 -31.39
C LEU A 1048 -36.91 -16.24 -32.54
N HIS A 1049 -36.83 -15.50 -33.65
CA HIS A 1049 -35.93 -15.83 -34.77
C HIS A 1049 -34.45 -15.78 -34.35
N PRO A 1050 -33.53 -16.40 -35.12
CA PRO A 1050 -32.09 -16.33 -34.83
C PRO A 1050 -31.59 -14.90 -34.63
N GLY A 1051 -30.77 -14.70 -33.61
CA GLY A 1051 -30.30 -13.39 -33.15
C GLY A 1051 -30.01 -13.36 -31.65
N THR A 1052 -29.44 -12.24 -31.19
CA THR A 1052 -29.15 -11.99 -29.77
C THR A 1052 -30.07 -10.89 -29.25
N TYR A 1053 -30.74 -11.16 -28.13
CA TYR A 1053 -31.73 -10.29 -27.52
C TYR A 1053 -31.39 -10.04 -26.06
N ILE A 1054 -31.64 -8.82 -25.58
CA ILE A 1054 -31.62 -8.52 -24.14
C ILE A 1054 -33.04 -8.75 -23.60
N LEU A 1055 -33.13 -9.57 -22.56
CA LEU A 1055 -34.34 -9.75 -21.75
C LEU A 1055 -34.14 -8.99 -20.44
N THR A 1056 -35.04 -8.06 -20.11
CA THR A 1056 -35.05 -7.34 -18.83
C THR A 1056 -36.28 -7.74 -18.03
N ALA A 1057 -36.07 -8.33 -16.86
CA ALA A 1057 -37.12 -8.68 -15.90
C ALA A 1057 -37.23 -7.62 -14.80
N TYR A 1058 -38.45 -7.39 -14.32
CA TYR A 1058 -38.78 -6.38 -13.32
C TYR A 1058 -39.40 -7.08 -12.11
N HIS A 1059 -38.81 -6.88 -10.93
CA HIS A 1059 -39.24 -7.51 -9.70
C HIS A 1059 -40.58 -6.91 -9.23
N PRO A 1060 -41.62 -7.73 -8.92
CA PRO A 1060 -42.96 -7.24 -8.59
C PRO A 1060 -42.99 -6.24 -7.42
N ASP A 1061 -42.27 -6.51 -6.34
CA ASP A 1061 -42.35 -5.71 -5.11
C ASP A 1061 -41.25 -4.66 -4.91
N THR A 1062 -40.06 -4.87 -5.48
CA THR A 1062 -38.89 -4.01 -5.23
C THR A 1062 -38.58 -3.05 -6.38
N GLY A 1063 -39.17 -3.28 -7.56
CA GLY A 1063 -38.84 -2.55 -8.79
C GLY A 1063 -37.45 -2.86 -9.37
N LEU A 1064 -36.72 -3.85 -8.81
CA LEU A 1064 -35.41 -4.24 -9.31
C LEU A 1064 -35.48 -4.70 -10.77
N GLU A 1065 -34.65 -4.10 -11.62
CA GLU A 1065 -34.42 -4.54 -12.98
C GLU A 1065 -33.25 -5.53 -13.05
N TYR A 1066 -33.43 -6.64 -13.73
CA TYR A 1066 -32.40 -7.65 -13.93
C TYR A 1066 -32.39 -8.12 -15.38
N SER A 1067 -31.23 -8.06 -16.04
CA SER A 1067 -31.13 -8.35 -17.48
C SER A 1067 -30.29 -9.59 -17.78
N ASN A 1068 -30.77 -10.41 -18.72
CA ASN A 1068 -30.07 -11.56 -19.28
C ASN A 1068 -30.01 -11.50 -20.80
N ILE A 1069 -28.98 -12.14 -21.37
CA ILE A 1069 -28.81 -12.29 -22.81
C ILE A 1069 -29.48 -13.59 -23.27
N ILE A 1070 -30.32 -13.50 -24.30
CA ILE A 1070 -30.99 -14.62 -24.95
C ILE A 1070 -30.46 -14.71 -26.38
N THR A 1071 -29.69 -15.76 -26.67
CA THR A 1071 -29.11 -16.02 -28.00
C THR A 1071 -29.84 -17.18 -28.66
N VAL A 1072 -30.53 -16.90 -29.77
CA VAL A 1072 -31.13 -17.92 -30.62
C VAL A 1072 -30.20 -18.17 -31.81
N LEU A 1073 -29.67 -19.39 -31.93
CA LEU A 1073 -28.81 -19.81 -33.02
C LEU A 1073 -29.64 -20.26 -34.24
N SER A 1074 -29.13 -19.96 -35.43
CA SER A 1074 -29.68 -20.49 -36.68
C SER A 1074 -29.49 -22.00 -36.76
N ARG A 1075 -30.44 -22.71 -37.38
CA ARG A 1075 -30.29 -24.13 -37.74
C ARG A 1075 -29.67 -24.33 -39.13
N ILE A 1076 -29.31 -23.23 -39.79
CA ILE A 1076 -28.67 -23.20 -41.10
C ILE A 1076 -27.42 -22.31 -40.96
N GLU A 1077 -26.25 -22.89 -41.22
CA GLU A 1077 -24.96 -22.18 -41.31
C GLU A 1077 -24.61 -22.02 -42.79
N THR A 1078 -24.41 -20.77 -43.23
CA THR A 1078 -24.04 -20.41 -44.60
C THR A 1078 -23.61 -18.92 -44.63
N GLY A 1079 -23.04 -18.46 -45.74
CA GLY A 1079 -22.48 -17.11 -45.90
C GLY A 1079 -22.75 -16.53 -47.28
N ASP A 1080 -22.37 -15.27 -47.47
CA ASP A 1080 -22.43 -14.60 -48.77
C ASP A 1080 -21.45 -15.25 -49.77
N LEU A 1081 -21.81 -15.24 -51.05
CA LEU A 1081 -21.07 -15.93 -52.11
C LEU A 1081 -20.63 -14.95 -53.20
N GLY A 1082 -19.33 -14.84 -53.43
CA GLY A 1082 -18.75 -14.24 -54.64
C GLY A 1082 -18.35 -15.33 -55.64
N MET A 1083 -18.69 -15.15 -56.93
CA MET A 1083 -18.32 -16.09 -58.00
C MET A 1083 -18.22 -15.37 -59.35
N PHE A 1084 -17.51 -15.96 -60.31
CA PHE A 1084 -17.58 -15.52 -61.71
C PHE A 1084 -18.61 -16.34 -62.49
N TYR A 1085 -19.21 -15.73 -63.52
CA TYR A 1085 -20.22 -16.38 -64.35
C TYR A 1085 -19.76 -17.74 -64.92
N LYS A 1086 -20.37 -18.84 -64.45
CA LYS A 1086 -20.04 -20.24 -64.80
C LYS A 1086 -18.62 -20.71 -64.40
N ASP A 1087 -18.05 -20.16 -63.33
CA ASP A 1087 -16.81 -20.68 -62.73
C ASP A 1087 -16.97 -22.06 -62.06
N GLY A 1088 -18.20 -22.53 -61.78
CA GLY A 1088 -18.49 -23.79 -61.11
C GLY A 1088 -18.57 -23.68 -59.59
N THR A 1089 -18.43 -22.47 -59.04
CA THR A 1089 -18.73 -22.16 -57.65
C THR A 1089 -20.22 -22.39 -57.36
N ARG A 1090 -20.54 -22.74 -56.12
CA ARG A 1090 -21.87 -23.15 -55.66
C ARG A 1090 -22.16 -22.58 -54.28
N PHE A 1091 -23.44 -22.49 -53.94
CA PHE A 1091 -23.90 -22.07 -52.61
C PHE A 1091 -24.07 -23.29 -51.70
N ASP A 1092 -23.39 -23.26 -50.56
CA ASP A 1092 -23.37 -24.35 -49.57
C ASP A 1092 -24.07 -23.93 -48.29
N ALA A 1093 -24.96 -24.78 -47.76
CA ALA A 1093 -25.63 -24.55 -46.48
C ALA A 1093 -25.59 -25.81 -45.62
N LYS A 1094 -25.04 -25.67 -44.41
CA LYS A 1094 -24.87 -26.75 -43.44
C LYS A 1094 -26.01 -26.73 -42.43
N LEU A 1095 -26.59 -27.91 -42.17
CA LEU A 1095 -27.87 -28.04 -41.48
C LEU A 1095 -27.71 -28.64 -40.08
N TYR A 1096 -28.45 -28.08 -39.12
CA TYR A 1096 -28.42 -28.47 -37.71
C TYR A 1096 -29.82 -28.84 -37.17
N ASP A 1097 -29.88 -29.81 -36.26
CA ASP A 1097 -31.09 -30.16 -35.52
C ASP A 1097 -31.36 -29.14 -34.40
N GLU A 1098 -32.41 -29.38 -33.61
CA GLU A 1098 -32.75 -28.51 -32.48
C GLU A 1098 -31.76 -28.62 -31.31
N SER A 1099 -30.90 -29.63 -31.28
CA SER A 1099 -29.89 -29.88 -30.25
C SER A 1099 -28.49 -29.43 -30.68
N GLY A 1100 -28.30 -29.03 -31.94
CA GLY A 1100 -27.01 -28.64 -32.51
C GLY A 1100 -26.22 -29.77 -33.18
N ASN A 1101 -26.84 -30.93 -33.43
CA ASN A 1101 -26.21 -32.01 -34.20
C ASN A 1101 -26.37 -31.79 -35.71
N ILE A 1102 -25.44 -32.31 -36.49
CA ILE A 1102 -25.44 -32.24 -37.95
C ILE A 1102 -26.60 -33.04 -38.54
N LEU A 1103 -27.39 -32.42 -39.43
CA LEU A 1103 -28.51 -33.05 -40.13
C LEU A 1103 -28.10 -33.62 -41.49
N VAL A 1104 -27.87 -34.93 -41.53
CA VAL A 1104 -27.63 -35.72 -42.75
C VAL A 1104 -28.96 -36.11 -43.43
N ASN A 1105 -28.97 -36.18 -44.76
CA ASN A 1105 -30.12 -36.59 -45.58
C ASN A 1105 -31.40 -35.77 -45.32
N ARG A 1106 -31.27 -34.46 -45.04
CA ARG A 1106 -32.41 -33.55 -44.82
C ARG A 1106 -32.59 -32.56 -45.95
N ASN A 1107 -33.85 -32.27 -46.27
CA ASN A 1107 -34.20 -31.31 -47.32
C ASN A 1107 -34.16 -29.88 -46.77
N VAL A 1108 -33.38 -29.03 -47.44
CA VAL A 1108 -33.44 -27.57 -47.34
C VAL A 1108 -33.97 -27.03 -48.67
N THR A 1109 -34.74 -25.94 -48.63
CA THR A 1109 -35.20 -25.26 -49.84
C THR A 1109 -34.55 -23.90 -49.94
N PHE A 1110 -33.97 -23.58 -51.10
CA PHE A 1110 -33.40 -22.28 -51.41
C PHE A 1110 -34.35 -21.50 -52.31
N ASN A 1111 -34.60 -20.23 -52.01
CA ASN A 1111 -35.22 -19.28 -52.95
C ASN A 1111 -34.14 -18.32 -53.44
N ILE A 1112 -33.94 -18.23 -54.75
CA ILE A 1112 -33.09 -17.21 -55.37
C ILE A 1112 -33.76 -16.69 -56.64
N ASN A 1113 -33.78 -15.37 -56.81
CA ASN A 1113 -34.43 -14.70 -57.95
C ASN A 1113 -35.91 -15.12 -58.17
N GLY A 1114 -36.63 -15.43 -57.07
CA GLY A 1114 -38.02 -15.89 -57.10
C GLY A 1114 -38.23 -17.37 -57.46
N VAL A 1115 -37.16 -18.13 -57.68
CA VAL A 1115 -37.21 -19.56 -58.03
C VAL A 1115 -36.78 -20.40 -56.83
N PHE A 1116 -37.56 -21.45 -56.54
CA PHE A 1116 -37.33 -22.35 -55.41
C PHE A 1116 -36.63 -23.64 -55.84
N TYR A 1117 -35.58 -24.03 -55.10
CA TYR A 1117 -34.77 -25.22 -55.32
C TYR A 1117 -34.62 -26.01 -54.03
N THR A 1118 -35.20 -27.21 -53.95
CA THR A 1118 -34.95 -28.12 -52.83
C THR A 1118 -33.66 -28.93 -53.06
N ARG A 1119 -32.85 -29.09 -52.01
CA ARG A 1119 -31.62 -29.89 -51.99
C ARG A 1119 -31.57 -30.72 -50.71
N THR A 1120 -30.93 -31.87 -50.77
CA THR A 1120 -30.76 -32.78 -49.64
C THR A 1120 -29.31 -32.69 -49.15
N SER A 1121 -29.11 -32.64 -47.83
CA SER A 1121 -27.78 -32.59 -47.23
C SER A 1121 -27.02 -33.91 -47.32
N GLY A 1122 -25.71 -33.83 -47.56
CA GLY A 1122 -24.79 -34.96 -47.60
C GLY A 1122 -24.47 -35.55 -46.23
N SER A 1123 -23.50 -36.46 -46.18
CA SER A 1123 -23.01 -37.11 -44.95
C SER A 1123 -22.29 -36.16 -43.98
N ASP A 1124 -21.87 -34.99 -44.46
CA ASP A 1124 -21.33 -33.86 -43.71
C ASP A 1124 -22.41 -32.86 -43.24
N GLY A 1125 -23.67 -33.11 -43.61
CA GLY A 1125 -24.82 -32.23 -43.37
C GLY A 1125 -24.87 -30.98 -44.25
N ILE A 1126 -24.07 -30.90 -45.31
CA ILE A 1126 -24.06 -29.76 -46.24
C ILE A 1126 -24.97 -30.06 -47.43
N ALA A 1127 -25.83 -29.10 -47.77
CA ALA A 1127 -26.65 -29.11 -48.98
C ALA A 1127 -26.10 -28.11 -50.01
N HIS A 1128 -25.94 -28.57 -51.25
CA HIS A 1128 -25.24 -27.84 -52.32
C HIS A 1128 -26.20 -27.32 -53.40
N LEU A 1129 -26.10 -26.04 -53.76
CA LEU A 1129 -26.84 -25.42 -54.86
C LEU A 1129 -25.91 -24.78 -55.89
N ASN A 1130 -25.81 -25.39 -57.07
CA ASN A 1130 -25.12 -24.80 -58.22
C ASN A 1130 -25.85 -23.54 -58.71
N ILE A 1131 -25.12 -22.44 -58.92
CA ILE A 1131 -25.67 -21.16 -59.34
C ILE A 1131 -25.36 -20.92 -60.83
N ASN A 1132 -26.39 -20.63 -61.62
CA ASN A 1132 -26.28 -20.39 -63.08
C ASN A 1132 -27.10 -19.15 -63.49
N LEU A 1133 -27.02 -18.07 -62.72
CA LEU A 1133 -27.63 -16.78 -63.05
C LEU A 1133 -26.61 -15.88 -63.78
N LEU A 1134 -27.11 -14.82 -64.43
CA LEU A 1134 -26.27 -13.85 -65.15
C LEU A 1134 -25.44 -13.00 -64.16
N PRO A 1135 -24.41 -12.26 -64.61
CA PRO A 1135 -23.72 -11.31 -63.73
C PRO A 1135 -24.69 -10.31 -63.08
N GLY A 1136 -24.51 -10.07 -61.78
CA GLY A 1136 -25.41 -9.28 -60.95
C GLY A 1136 -25.36 -9.66 -59.47
N LYS A 1137 -26.15 -8.95 -58.65
CA LYS A 1137 -26.34 -9.26 -57.22
C LYS A 1137 -27.72 -9.84 -56.98
N TYR A 1138 -27.78 -10.95 -56.26
CA TYR A 1138 -29.00 -11.69 -55.95
C TYR A 1138 -29.09 -11.93 -54.44
N ILE A 1139 -30.31 -11.97 -53.90
CA ILE A 1139 -30.55 -12.47 -52.54
C ILE A 1139 -30.96 -13.95 -52.68
N ILE A 1140 -30.28 -14.81 -51.93
CA ILE A 1140 -30.68 -16.20 -51.72
C ILE A 1140 -31.20 -16.36 -50.28
N THR A 1141 -32.30 -17.08 -50.10
CA THR A 1141 -32.82 -17.45 -48.78
C THR A 1141 -32.91 -18.96 -48.66
N ALA A 1142 -32.24 -19.55 -47.68
CA ALA A 1142 -32.36 -20.96 -47.34
C ALA A 1142 -33.45 -21.17 -46.27
N TYR A 1143 -34.24 -22.24 -46.40
CA TYR A 1143 -35.38 -22.60 -45.55
C TYR A 1143 -35.28 -24.05 -45.07
N LEU A 1144 -35.29 -24.25 -43.75
CA LEU A 1144 -35.30 -25.54 -43.06
C LEU A 1144 -36.47 -25.53 -42.05
N GLY A 1145 -37.65 -25.94 -42.52
CA GLY A 1145 -38.91 -25.68 -41.81
C GLY A 1145 -39.13 -24.17 -41.64
N ASP A 1146 -39.49 -23.74 -40.43
CA ASP A 1146 -39.65 -22.32 -40.10
C ASP A 1146 -38.33 -21.58 -39.85
N SER A 1147 -37.18 -22.28 -39.85
CA SER A 1147 -35.87 -21.63 -39.78
C SER A 1147 -35.45 -21.15 -41.18
N ARG A 1148 -35.05 -19.89 -41.29
CA ARG A 1148 -34.54 -19.31 -42.54
C ARG A 1148 -33.34 -18.40 -42.31
N ILE A 1149 -32.46 -18.32 -43.30
CA ILE A 1149 -31.33 -17.39 -43.35
C ILE A 1149 -31.21 -16.85 -44.79
N SER A 1150 -30.81 -15.59 -44.94
CA SER A 1150 -30.65 -14.95 -46.26
C SER A 1150 -29.25 -14.38 -46.43
N ASN A 1151 -28.72 -14.51 -47.64
CA ASN A 1151 -27.36 -14.16 -48.02
C ASN A 1151 -27.34 -13.49 -49.39
N VAL A 1152 -26.26 -12.78 -49.69
CA VAL A 1152 -26.03 -12.15 -51.00
C VAL A 1152 -25.16 -13.05 -51.86
N ILE A 1153 -25.60 -13.32 -53.08
CA ILE A 1153 -24.75 -13.87 -54.14
C ILE A 1153 -24.37 -12.74 -55.10
N THR A 1154 -23.07 -12.49 -55.26
CA THR A 1154 -22.52 -11.60 -56.28
C THR A 1154 -21.89 -12.45 -57.37
N ILE A 1155 -22.39 -12.28 -58.60
CA ILE A 1155 -21.87 -12.94 -59.80
C ILE A 1155 -21.22 -11.87 -60.66
N ASP A 1156 -19.91 -11.96 -60.84
CA ASP A 1156 -19.16 -11.06 -61.71
C ASP A 1156 -19.01 -11.64 -63.13
N PRO A 1157 -18.85 -10.79 -64.17
CA PRO A 1157 -18.57 -11.27 -65.53
C PRO A 1157 -17.29 -12.12 -65.58
N MET A 1158 -17.29 -13.18 -66.39
CA MET A 1158 -16.13 -14.07 -66.51
C MET A 1158 -14.92 -13.32 -67.10
N PRO A 1159 -13.76 -13.27 -66.42
CA PRO A 1159 -12.57 -12.56 -66.92
C PRO A 1159 -12.07 -13.12 -68.26
N VAL A 1160 -11.53 -12.24 -69.09
CA VAL A 1160 -11.11 -12.55 -70.47
C VAL A 1160 -9.62 -12.29 -70.66
N ARG A 1161 -8.96 -13.19 -71.37
CA ARG A 1161 -7.60 -13.01 -71.90
C ARG A 1161 -7.66 -12.97 -73.43
N ILE A 1162 -7.17 -11.89 -74.01
CA ILE A 1162 -7.17 -11.63 -75.46
C ILE A 1162 -5.72 -11.72 -75.97
N ILE A 1163 -5.51 -12.38 -77.11
CA ILE A 1163 -4.18 -12.52 -77.74
C ILE A 1163 -4.31 -12.19 -79.23
N SER A 1164 -3.47 -11.25 -79.70
CA SER A 1164 -3.30 -10.87 -81.10
C SER A 1164 -1.83 -11.01 -81.47
N SER A 1165 -1.50 -11.72 -82.54
CA SER A 1165 -0.12 -12.00 -83.00
C SER A 1165 0.30 -11.25 -84.27
N ASP A 1166 -0.68 -10.70 -85.00
CA ASP A 1166 -0.49 -10.40 -86.41
C ASP A 1166 -0.01 -8.96 -86.61
N ILE A 1167 1.30 -8.78 -86.76
CA ILE A 1167 1.94 -7.46 -86.96
C ILE A 1167 1.95 -7.05 -88.45
N ASN A 1168 2.04 -8.03 -89.36
CA ASN A 1168 1.98 -7.81 -90.81
C ASN A 1168 0.98 -8.81 -91.42
N VAL A 1169 0.05 -8.33 -92.23
CA VAL A 1169 -0.98 -9.14 -92.91
C VAL A 1169 -0.97 -8.81 -94.40
N ASN A 1170 -0.85 -9.80 -95.28
CA ASN A 1170 -0.93 -9.56 -96.72
C ASN A 1170 -2.35 -9.12 -97.11
N ARG A 1171 -2.48 -8.23 -98.09
CA ARG A 1171 -3.78 -7.77 -98.57
C ARG A 1171 -4.62 -8.95 -99.07
N GLY A 1172 -5.83 -9.08 -98.53
CA GLY A 1172 -6.76 -10.18 -98.81
C GLY A 1172 -6.60 -11.42 -97.93
N SER A 1173 -5.62 -11.46 -97.03
CA SER A 1173 -5.55 -12.41 -95.92
C SER A 1173 -6.42 -11.97 -94.74
N TYR A 1174 -6.43 -12.75 -93.65
CA TYR A 1174 -7.18 -12.45 -92.43
C TYR A 1174 -6.25 -11.95 -91.32
N TYR A 1175 -6.76 -11.03 -90.50
CA TYR A 1175 -6.26 -10.68 -89.18
C TYR A 1175 -6.96 -11.54 -88.12
N HIS A 1176 -6.19 -12.14 -87.22
CA HIS A 1176 -6.69 -13.06 -86.20
C HIS A 1176 -6.47 -12.54 -84.78
N VAL A 1177 -7.50 -12.67 -83.95
CA VAL A 1177 -7.44 -12.39 -82.51
C VAL A 1177 -8.18 -13.50 -81.74
N ARG A 1178 -7.52 -14.07 -80.72
CA ARG A 1178 -8.03 -15.21 -79.95
C ARG A 1178 -8.43 -14.81 -78.54
N PHE A 1179 -9.56 -15.33 -78.08
CA PHE A 1179 -10.16 -15.05 -76.77
C PHE A 1179 -10.19 -16.31 -75.90
N TYR A 1180 -9.78 -16.17 -74.65
CA TYR A 1180 -9.84 -17.21 -73.61
C TYR A 1180 -10.57 -16.69 -72.37
N ASP A 1181 -11.22 -17.58 -71.64
CA ASP A 1181 -11.71 -17.30 -70.29
C ASP A 1181 -10.57 -17.32 -69.25
N ALA A 1182 -10.90 -16.99 -67.99
CA ALA A 1182 -9.97 -17.00 -66.87
C ALA A 1182 -9.32 -18.38 -66.59
N LYS A 1183 -9.92 -19.47 -67.09
CA LYS A 1183 -9.42 -20.85 -66.96
C LYS A 1183 -8.55 -21.27 -68.14
N GLY A 1184 -8.37 -20.41 -69.15
CA GLY A 1184 -7.62 -20.71 -70.37
C GLY A 1184 -8.41 -21.51 -71.41
N SER A 1185 -9.73 -21.65 -71.27
CA SER A 1185 -10.59 -22.28 -72.27
C SER A 1185 -10.91 -21.29 -73.40
N PRO A 1186 -10.93 -21.70 -74.67
CA PRO A 1186 -11.29 -20.81 -75.78
C PRO A 1186 -12.75 -20.36 -75.66
N ILE A 1187 -13.01 -19.07 -75.89
CA ILE A 1187 -14.37 -18.50 -75.89
C ILE A 1187 -14.96 -18.68 -77.29
N VAL A 1188 -15.77 -19.72 -77.47
CA VAL A 1188 -16.30 -20.21 -78.77
C VAL A 1188 -17.66 -19.60 -79.11
N SER A 1189 -17.89 -19.30 -80.40
CA SER A 1189 -19.17 -18.82 -80.96
C SER A 1189 -19.72 -17.50 -80.38
N GLN A 1190 -18.87 -16.70 -79.73
CA GLN A 1190 -19.22 -15.40 -79.18
C GLN A 1190 -18.99 -14.30 -80.22
N ASP A 1191 -19.84 -13.28 -80.24
CA ASP A 1191 -19.65 -12.10 -81.08
C ASP A 1191 -18.46 -11.27 -80.55
N ALA A 1192 -17.53 -10.94 -81.44
CA ALA A 1192 -16.36 -10.12 -81.19
C ALA A 1192 -16.35 -8.91 -82.14
N ALA A 1193 -16.06 -7.73 -81.61
CA ALA A 1193 -15.79 -6.53 -82.38
C ALA A 1193 -14.33 -6.51 -82.81
N ILE A 1194 -14.08 -6.25 -84.10
CA ILE A 1194 -12.77 -5.89 -84.65
C ILE A 1194 -12.95 -4.54 -85.37
N VAL A 1195 -12.49 -3.48 -84.72
CA VAL A 1195 -12.63 -2.09 -85.17
C VAL A 1195 -11.36 -1.66 -85.90
N VAL A 1196 -11.46 -1.32 -87.18
CA VAL A 1196 -10.31 -0.88 -88.00
C VAL A 1196 -10.47 0.59 -88.35
N ASN A 1197 -9.56 1.45 -87.87
CA ASN A 1197 -9.63 2.92 -88.04
C ASN A 1197 -11.03 3.51 -87.75
N GLY A 1198 -11.69 3.02 -86.67
CA GLY A 1198 -13.02 3.47 -86.24
C GLY A 1198 -14.22 2.73 -86.87
N ASN A 1199 -14.02 1.90 -87.89
CA ASN A 1199 -15.09 1.09 -88.49
C ASN A 1199 -15.20 -0.27 -87.80
N MET A 1200 -16.31 -0.52 -87.10
CA MET A 1200 -16.56 -1.78 -86.38
C MET A 1200 -17.01 -2.90 -87.31
N ASN A 1201 -16.30 -4.03 -87.27
CA ASN A 1201 -16.72 -5.28 -87.88
C ASN A 1201 -17.08 -6.27 -86.77
N ILE A 1202 -18.24 -6.92 -86.85
CA ILE A 1202 -18.65 -7.94 -85.88
C ILE A 1202 -18.46 -9.31 -86.52
N VAL A 1203 -17.68 -10.16 -85.87
CA VAL A 1203 -17.38 -11.52 -86.32
C VAL A 1203 -17.53 -12.48 -85.14
N LYS A 1204 -17.87 -13.75 -85.42
CA LYS A 1204 -17.94 -14.78 -84.37
C LYS A 1204 -16.61 -15.47 -84.16
N THR A 1205 -16.31 -15.79 -82.91
CA THR A 1205 -15.18 -16.68 -82.60
C THR A 1205 -15.46 -18.11 -83.05
N ASP A 1206 -14.46 -18.77 -83.62
CA ASP A 1206 -14.52 -20.17 -84.04
C ASP A 1206 -14.39 -21.16 -82.86
N GLY A 1207 -14.25 -22.45 -83.17
CA GLY A 1207 -14.06 -23.52 -82.17
C GLY A 1207 -12.75 -23.43 -81.36
N GLU A 1208 -11.78 -22.64 -81.83
CA GLU A 1208 -10.50 -22.37 -81.18
C GLU A 1208 -10.47 -20.99 -80.50
N GLY A 1209 -11.63 -20.32 -80.42
CA GLY A 1209 -11.80 -19.00 -79.83
C GLY A 1209 -11.26 -17.85 -80.68
N ILE A 1210 -11.02 -18.06 -81.98
CA ILE A 1210 -10.43 -17.08 -82.90
C ILE A 1210 -11.52 -16.30 -83.62
N ALA A 1211 -11.49 -14.97 -83.49
CA ALA A 1211 -12.18 -14.05 -84.38
C ALA A 1211 -11.27 -13.66 -85.55
N SER A 1212 -11.80 -13.67 -86.77
CA SER A 1212 -11.01 -13.46 -88.00
C SER A 1212 -11.65 -12.41 -88.91
N LEU A 1213 -10.92 -11.35 -89.27
CA LEU A 1213 -11.38 -10.30 -90.19
C LEU A 1213 -10.53 -10.26 -91.46
N LYS A 1214 -11.15 -10.25 -92.64
CA LYS A 1214 -10.43 -10.13 -93.92
C LYS A 1214 -9.89 -8.71 -94.13
N MET A 1215 -8.59 -8.59 -94.40
CA MET A 1215 -7.88 -7.33 -94.55
C MET A 1215 -7.69 -6.95 -96.03
N ASP A 1216 -8.75 -6.48 -96.69
CA ASP A 1216 -8.71 -6.03 -98.11
C ASP A 1216 -8.27 -4.56 -98.30
N TYR A 1217 -7.77 -3.92 -97.25
CA TYR A 1217 -7.38 -2.51 -97.22
C TYR A 1217 -6.14 -2.21 -98.10
N PRO A 1218 -5.93 -0.94 -98.52
CA PRO A 1218 -4.69 -0.50 -99.16
C PRO A 1218 -3.46 -0.74 -98.28
N GLN A 1219 -2.27 -0.84 -98.88
CA GLN A 1219 -1.00 -0.98 -98.14
C GLN A 1219 -0.80 0.18 -97.16
N GLY A 1220 -0.51 -0.13 -95.89
CA GLY A 1220 -0.35 0.87 -94.82
C GLY A 1220 -0.53 0.27 -93.41
N THR A 1221 -0.28 1.07 -92.38
CA THR A 1221 -0.49 0.69 -90.97
C THR A 1221 -1.89 1.08 -90.50
N TYR A 1222 -2.61 0.14 -89.88
CA TYR A 1222 -3.95 0.33 -89.38
C TYR A 1222 -3.99 0.10 -87.86
N ALA A 1223 -4.68 0.99 -87.14
CA ALA A 1223 -4.98 0.77 -85.74
C ALA A 1223 -6.23 -0.12 -85.64
N ILE A 1224 -6.07 -1.28 -85.00
CA ILE A 1224 -7.12 -2.26 -84.78
C ILE A 1224 -7.40 -2.39 -83.28
N GLU A 1225 -8.65 -2.20 -82.89
CA GLU A 1225 -9.16 -2.56 -81.56
C GLU A 1225 -9.98 -3.84 -81.65
N SER A 1226 -9.74 -4.80 -80.77
CA SER A 1226 -10.48 -6.08 -80.74
C SER A 1226 -10.99 -6.42 -79.33
N GLY A 1227 -12.27 -6.78 -79.21
CA GLY A 1227 -12.90 -7.10 -77.92
C GLY A 1227 -14.17 -7.96 -78.07
N LEU A 1228 -14.65 -8.56 -76.98
CA LEU A 1228 -15.90 -9.34 -76.99
C LEU A 1228 -17.14 -8.46 -76.80
N ILE A 1229 -18.22 -8.81 -77.48
CA ILE A 1229 -19.54 -8.18 -77.34
C ILE A 1229 -20.43 -9.11 -76.52
N ALA A 1230 -20.32 -9.04 -75.19
CA ALA A 1230 -21.12 -9.84 -74.27
C ALA A 1230 -21.24 -9.18 -72.88
N ASN A 1231 -22.40 -9.34 -72.25
CA ASN A 1231 -22.64 -8.97 -70.84
C ASN A 1231 -22.26 -10.09 -69.84
N TYR A 1232 -21.79 -11.23 -70.32
CA TYR A 1232 -21.39 -12.40 -69.50
C TYR A 1232 -19.88 -12.47 -69.23
N PHE A 1233 -19.10 -11.71 -70.01
CA PHE A 1233 -17.65 -11.69 -69.99
C PHE A 1233 -17.16 -10.29 -69.59
N GLU A 1234 -15.95 -10.21 -69.05
CA GLU A 1234 -15.27 -8.95 -68.73
C GLU A 1234 -15.20 -8.05 -69.98
N SER A 1235 -15.68 -6.80 -69.84
CA SER A 1235 -15.61 -5.80 -70.91
C SER A 1235 -14.16 -5.37 -71.13
N LYS A 1236 -13.51 -5.97 -72.12
CA LYS A 1236 -12.07 -5.84 -72.36
C LYS A 1236 -11.78 -5.82 -73.86
N SER A 1237 -10.84 -4.97 -74.26
CA SER A 1237 -10.31 -4.93 -75.61
C SER A 1237 -8.78 -4.93 -75.62
N ILE A 1238 -8.20 -5.21 -76.79
CA ILE A 1238 -6.77 -5.10 -77.08
C ILE A 1238 -6.58 -4.20 -78.30
N TYR A 1239 -5.52 -3.39 -78.28
CA TYR A 1239 -5.11 -2.55 -79.40
C TYR A 1239 -3.88 -3.15 -80.10
N ALA A 1240 -3.89 -3.20 -81.43
CA ALA A 1240 -2.78 -3.64 -82.25
C ALA A 1240 -2.59 -2.68 -83.44
N ASN A 1241 -1.33 -2.38 -83.78
CA ASN A 1241 -0.97 -1.70 -85.02
C ASN A 1241 -0.57 -2.76 -86.05
N VAL A 1242 -1.36 -2.90 -87.11
CA VAL A 1242 -1.20 -3.98 -88.11
C VAL A 1242 -0.85 -3.37 -89.46
N ASN A 1243 0.27 -3.80 -90.04
CA ASN A 1243 0.67 -3.38 -91.38
C ASN A 1243 0.01 -4.28 -92.42
N VAL A 1244 -0.83 -3.70 -93.29
CA VAL A 1244 -1.26 -4.38 -94.51
C VAL A 1244 -0.15 -4.22 -95.54
N VAL A 1245 0.41 -5.34 -96.01
CA VAL A 1245 1.45 -5.41 -97.04
C VAL A 1245 0.88 -5.94 -98.36
N GLY A 1246 1.57 -5.60 -99.47
CA GLY A 1246 1.09 -5.80 -100.85
C GLY A 1246 0.86 -7.25 -101.26
#